data_AF-A0A843RIH2-F1
#
_entry.id   AF-A0A843RIH2-F1
#
_cell.length_a   1.000
_cell.length_b   1.000
_cell.length_c   1.000
_cell.angle_alpha   90.00
_cell.angle_beta   90.00
_cell.angle_gamma   90.00
#
_symmetry.space_group_name_H-M   'P 1'
#
loop_
_entity.id
_entity.type
_entity.pdbx_description
1 polymer ?
#
loop_
_entity_poly.entity_id
_entity_poly.type
_entity_poly.pdbx_seq_one_letter_code
_entity_poly.pdbx_strand_id
1 'polypeptide(L)'
;MSQSSSVPLFLALFLVLGVGQARAEVALTEAEAAWRQDHPSVSVAMDSDYAPINYLDAGLPVGIAVDLLRLVESKSGLTINWLADRWPVVIDHAMSHRVDAVINADKTAERQARLIYTRPYYQVPQAVAVRDDVTGIATPAGLATQTVAVLAGTSQIDYLQRHHPNVRVIEAETMLSMVSAVLSGEADMMIAALPVVHHFMSENLIAGLRISGVFQSDEIDNLHIAVRNDAPELRAILDKAIADITREERQQIMERWLPTSVLREHTAPVRPAVELSQAEKDWIMAHPVIRVAGDRAWPPIEFVTEEGRFDGLSADYLRRIGELVGLRFEFDLEAGWAEAVAKLRNRELDMFSAAAETPERLEFARFTQPYLTLPAMIFARDSETFVDGLQGLAGRRVASVESYAVTEFLRGKQEGYDFDLVEVADAGAGLRALAANEVDVYVGSILVTGYHLRRESVSNIMVVGDLPFQIKVAMAARSDWPELQSILIKALNAITAEERNTFNSRWMSLQIGRMVDYAMVWRWAVAGALVLMLFIAWNWYLQRKTSAQSAELRRKNQELEMEVEVRRRAEEEALVATQSKSRLLANMSHELRTPLNAIIGFSDLLHSNGLDAFPETRRVEYAGHIHSAGRHLLNLVNDTLDLSAVEAGHMTLNEETFTLASLLDNVMPMLEQRSKDAGVELLRVQQAGGLRIHGDERRLRQVIINLIDNAIKFTPAGGRVVVSQDSDEGARAGVTVVDNGIGMSPAQVTSAFRAFERGTDPFVRASEGVGLGLALSSEILKAHGGEIEMVSRPGEGTTATLWLPSERVLPDSARCA
;
A
#
# COMPACT_ATOMS: atom_id res chain seq x y z
N MET A 1 -2.44 -19.15 -40.62
CA MET A 1 -1.96 -20.10 -41.66
C MET A 1 -0.75 -19.48 -42.33
N SER A 2 0.27 -20.31 -42.51
CA SER A 2 1.58 -20.03 -43.10
C SER A 2 1.52 -19.33 -44.46
N GLN A 3 2.48 -18.45 -44.76
CA GLN A 3 3.58 -18.84 -45.66
C GLN A 3 4.70 -17.80 -45.69
N SER A 4 5.89 -18.36 -45.71
CA SER A 4 7.20 -17.77 -45.94
C SER A 4 7.28 -16.92 -47.21
N SER A 5 8.00 -15.81 -47.15
CA SER A 5 8.71 -15.26 -48.30
C SER A 5 10.03 -14.68 -47.83
N SER A 6 11.07 -15.45 -48.11
CA SER A 6 12.49 -15.23 -47.94
C SER A 6 12.98 -13.98 -48.67
N VAL A 7 13.66 -13.09 -47.93
CA VAL A 7 14.43 -11.95 -48.47
C VAL A 7 15.92 -12.33 -48.40
N PRO A 8 16.71 -12.13 -49.47
CA PRO A 8 18.07 -12.63 -49.55
C PRO A 8 19.04 -11.81 -48.68
N LEU A 9 19.81 -12.53 -47.88
CA LEU A 9 20.94 -12.05 -47.08
C LEU A 9 22.10 -11.69 -48.02
N PHE A 10 22.39 -10.40 -48.20
CA PHE A 10 23.62 -9.94 -48.84
C PHE A 10 24.79 -10.17 -47.87
N LEU A 11 25.40 -11.36 -47.97
CA LEU A 11 26.72 -11.65 -47.43
C LEU A 11 27.76 -10.85 -48.24
N ALA A 12 28.22 -9.72 -47.70
CA ALA A 12 29.46 -9.11 -48.13
C ALA A 12 30.62 -10.01 -47.69
N LEU A 13 31.02 -10.90 -48.60
CA LEU A 13 32.18 -11.77 -48.47
C LEU A 13 33.46 -10.90 -48.51
N PHE A 14 33.97 -10.51 -47.35
CA PHE A 14 35.35 -10.02 -47.25
C PHE A 14 36.30 -11.18 -47.53
N LEU A 15 36.68 -11.31 -48.80
CA LEU A 15 37.81 -12.11 -49.26
C LEU A 15 39.09 -11.44 -48.76
N VAL A 16 39.48 -11.76 -47.53
CA VAL A 16 40.85 -11.53 -47.05
C VAL A 16 41.75 -12.46 -47.85
N LEU A 17 42.37 -11.92 -48.90
CA LEU A 17 43.53 -12.54 -49.54
C LEU A 17 44.63 -12.64 -48.47
N GLY A 18 44.81 -13.86 -47.96
CA GLY A 18 45.83 -14.20 -46.99
C GLY A 18 47.22 -13.93 -47.54
N VAL A 19 47.85 -12.89 -47.01
CA VAL A 19 49.29 -12.95 -46.74
C VAL A 19 49.41 -13.53 -45.34
N GLY A 20 49.57 -14.85 -45.27
CA GLY A 20 49.88 -15.56 -44.04
C GLY A 20 51.22 -15.11 -43.50
N GLN A 21 51.19 -14.20 -42.52
CA GLN A 21 52.15 -14.27 -41.43
C GLN A 21 51.46 -15.02 -40.29
N ALA A 22 51.96 -16.21 -39.98
CA ALA A 22 51.66 -16.88 -38.72
C ALA A 22 52.06 -15.93 -37.59
N ARG A 23 51.08 -15.20 -37.05
CA ARG A 23 51.27 -14.36 -35.86
C ARG A 23 51.35 -15.29 -34.66
N ALA A 24 52.38 -15.11 -33.86
CA ALA A 24 52.68 -15.97 -32.73
C ALA A 24 51.50 -16.00 -31.75
N GLU A 25 50.89 -17.17 -31.56
CA GLU A 25 50.01 -17.40 -30.42
C GLU A 25 50.82 -17.23 -29.13
N VAL A 26 50.17 -16.65 -28.13
CA VAL A 26 50.76 -16.45 -26.81
C VAL A 26 51.24 -17.80 -26.24
N ALA A 27 52.44 -17.83 -25.67
CA ALA A 27 53.00 -19.06 -25.10
C ALA A 27 52.22 -19.51 -23.84
N LEU A 28 51.41 -20.56 -24.00
CA LEU A 28 50.63 -21.17 -22.93
C LEU A 28 51.41 -22.31 -22.26
N THR A 29 51.20 -22.48 -20.96
CA THR A 29 51.59 -23.68 -20.21
C THR A 29 50.68 -24.84 -20.60
N GLU A 30 51.08 -26.08 -20.29
CA GLU A 30 50.26 -27.26 -20.59
C GLU A 30 48.85 -27.18 -19.96
N ALA A 31 48.76 -26.67 -18.72
CA ALA A 31 47.49 -26.50 -18.02
C ALA A 31 46.58 -25.44 -18.69
N GLU A 32 47.14 -24.30 -19.10
CA GLU A 32 46.41 -23.26 -19.81
C GLU A 32 45.97 -23.70 -21.21
N ALA A 33 46.81 -24.47 -21.91
CA ALA A 33 46.50 -25.00 -23.24
C ALA A 33 45.36 -26.03 -23.16
N ALA A 34 45.39 -26.92 -22.15
CA ALA A 34 44.30 -27.86 -21.88
C ALA A 34 43.01 -27.12 -21.50
N TRP A 35 43.09 -26.11 -20.63
CA TRP A 35 41.93 -25.30 -20.24
C TRP A 35 41.28 -24.62 -21.45
N ARG A 36 42.09 -24.01 -22.33
CA ARG A 36 41.63 -23.37 -23.58
C ARG A 36 40.96 -24.38 -24.51
N GLN A 37 41.48 -25.60 -24.60
CA GLN A 37 40.91 -26.64 -25.43
C GLN A 37 39.54 -27.09 -24.91
N ASP A 38 39.38 -27.18 -23.59
CA ASP A 38 38.11 -27.54 -22.95
C ASP A 38 37.09 -26.38 -22.96
N HIS A 39 37.56 -25.13 -23.01
CA HIS A 39 36.76 -23.91 -22.98
C HIS A 39 37.11 -22.98 -24.14
N PRO A 40 36.80 -23.35 -25.39
CA PRO A 40 37.16 -22.56 -26.57
C PRO A 40 36.45 -21.20 -26.62
N SER A 41 35.31 -21.07 -25.94
CA SER A 41 34.56 -19.82 -25.84
C SER A 41 34.32 -19.42 -24.39
N VAL A 42 34.40 -18.13 -24.11
CA VAL A 42 34.17 -17.55 -22.79
C VAL A 42 33.12 -16.46 -22.83
N SER A 43 32.29 -16.40 -21.79
CA SER A 43 31.29 -15.36 -21.61
C SER A 43 31.91 -14.14 -20.92
N VAL A 44 31.89 -12.99 -21.60
CA VAL A 44 32.44 -11.74 -21.08
C VAL A 44 31.35 -10.69 -20.99
N ALA A 45 31.10 -10.21 -19.77
CA ALA A 45 30.12 -9.18 -19.52
C ALA A 45 30.71 -7.76 -19.65
N MET A 46 29.90 -6.82 -20.12
CA MET A 46 30.26 -5.40 -20.22
C MET A 46 29.06 -4.49 -19.97
N ASP A 47 29.32 -3.27 -19.52
CA ASP A 47 28.27 -2.24 -19.46
C ASP A 47 27.77 -1.92 -20.87
N SER A 48 26.45 -1.75 -21.04
CA SER A 48 25.84 -1.36 -22.30
C SER A 48 25.96 0.13 -22.61
N ASP A 49 26.24 0.96 -21.60
CA ASP A 49 26.18 2.44 -21.69
C ASP A 49 27.42 3.11 -21.07
N TYR A 50 28.60 2.83 -21.63
CA TYR A 50 29.88 3.40 -21.15
C TYR A 50 30.76 3.91 -22.31
N ALA A 51 30.14 4.65 -23.23
CA ALA A 51 30.80 5.18 -24.41
C ALA A 51 31.85 6.27 -24.05
N PRO A 52 33.02 6.33 -24.73
CA PRO A 52 33.44 5.50 -25.86
C PRO A 52 34.27 4.27 -25.43
N ILE A 53 34.29 3.92 -24.13
CA ILE A 53 35.07 2.79 -23.61
C ILE A 53 34.44 1.46 -24.02
N ASN A 54 33.14 1.28 -23.79
CA ASN A 54 32.35 0.16 -24.26
C ASN A 54 30.86 0.55 -24.27
N TYR A 55 30.17 0.27 -25.35
CA TYR A 55 28.74 0.51 -25.47
C TYR A 55 28.15 -0.34 -26.60
N LEU A 56 26.82 -0.32 -26.73
CA LEU A 56 26.13 -0.96 -27.84
C LEU A 56 25.84 0.05 -28.96
N ASP A 57 26.33 -0.23 -30.16
CA ASP A 57 25.95 0.48 -31.39
C ASP A 57 25.19 -0.48 -32.31
N ALA A 58 23.94 -0.14 -32.63
CA ALA A 58 23.01 -1.02 -33.34
C ALA A 58 22.91 -2.45 -32.74
N GLY A 59 23.07 -2.58 -31.42
CA GLY A 59 23.06 -3.85 -30.70
C GLY A 59 24.38 -4.64 -30.73
N LEU A 60 25.43 -4.10 -31.35
CA LEU A 60 26.76 -4.69 -31.39
C LEU A 60 27.71 -4.01 -30.39
N PRO A 61 28.54 -4.78 -29.66
CA PRO A 61 29.61 -4.23 -28.83
C PRO A 61 30.61 -3.41 -29.65
N VAL A 62 30.81 -2.16 -29.24
CA VAL A 62 31.82 -1.25 -29.80
C VAL A 62 32.50 -0.45 -28.68
N GLY A 63 33.69 0.10 -28.96
CA GLY A 63 34.44 0.95 -28.05
C GLY A 63 35.89 0.53 -27.86
N ILE A 64 36.64 1.33 -27.10
CA ILE A 64 38.08 1.15 -26.83
C ILE A 64 38.36 -0.21 -26.20
N ALA A 65 37.64 -0.56 -25.14
CA ALA A 65 37.82 -1.81 -24.43
C ALA A 65 37.41 -3.00 -25.29
N VAL A 66 36.34 -2.86 -26.11
CA VAL A 66 35.91 -3.91 -27.03
C VAL A 66 36.97 -4.20 -28.08
N ASP A 67 37.58 -3.17 -28.68
CA ASP A 67 38.62 -3.35 -29.68
C ASP A 67 39.93 -3.90 -29.10
N LEU A 68 40.28 -3.49 -27.87
CA LEU A 68 41.38 -4.12 -27.15
C LEU A 68 41.07 -5.59 -26.86
N LEU A 69 39.84 -5.93 -26.50
CA LEU A 69 39.44 -7.31 -26.27
C LEU A 69 39.40 -8.15 -27.55
N ARG A 70 39.15 -7.56 -28.72
CA ARG A 70 39.33 -8.26 -30.01
C ARG A 70 40.79 -8.64 -30.26
N LEU A 71 41.74 -7.81 -29.82
CA LEU A 71 43.16 -8.19 -29.84
C LEU A 71 43.46 -9.30 -28.83
N VAL A 72 42.86 -9.22 -27.63
CA VAL A 72 42.99 -10.28 -26.61
C VAL A 72 42.42 -11.60 -27.13
N GLU A 73 41.25 -11.58 -27.78
CA GLU A 73 40.62 -12.72 -28.43
C GLU A 73 41.57 -13.35 -29.47
N SER A 74 42.08 -12.52 -30.39
CA SER A 74 43.02 -12.97 -31.42
C SER A 74 44.33 -13.54 -30.87
N LYS A 75 44.87 -12.98 -29.77
CA LYS A 75 46.17 -13.38 -29.20
C LYS A 75 46.04 -14.60 -28.27
N SER A 76 44.91 -14.72 -27.57
CA SER A 76 44.63 -15.85 -26.67
C SER A 76 44.17 -17.10 -27.41
N GLY A 77 43.53 -16.94 -28.57
CA GLY A 77 42.87 -18.03 -29.29
C GLY A 77 41.55 -18.48 -28.65
N LEU A 78 40.99 -17.67 -27.74
CA LEU A 78 39.64 -17.85 -27.19
C LEU A 78 38.62 -17.16 -28.11
N THR A 79 37.35 -17.56 -28.05
CA THR A 79 36.22 -16.81 -28.61
C THR A 79 35.47 -16.08 -27.50
N ILE A 80 35.22 -14.79 -27.66
CA ILE A 80 34.52 -13.96 -26.66
C ILE A 80 33.04 -13.84 -27.03
N ASN A 81 32.18 -14.35 -26.15
CA ASN A 81 30.74 -14.17 -26.22
C ASN A 81 30.33 -13.00 -25.31
N TRP A 82 29.86 -11.92 -25.91
CA TRP A 82 29.51 -10.71 -25.18
C TRP A 82 28.15 -10.81 -24.49
N LEU A 83 28.09 -10.39 -23.24
CA LEU A 83 26.85 -10.13 -22.50
C LEU A 83 26.84 -8.64 -22.09
N ALA A 84 25.99 -7.85 -22.73
CA ALA A 84 25.86 -6.43 -22.45
C ALA A 84 24.57 -6.14 -21.68
N ASP A 85 24.68 -5.46 -20.54
CA ASP A 85 23.56 -4.98 -19.72
C ASP A 85 24.06 -3.79 -18.88
N ARG A 86 23.22 -3.20 -18.04
CA ARG A 86 23.61 -2.11 -17.14
C ARG A 86 24.65 -2.57 -16.11
N TRP A 87 25.56 -1.67 -15.72
CA TRP A 87 26.64 -1.95 -14.76
C TRP A 87 26.22 -2.78 -13.52
N PRO A 88 25.14 -2.45 -12.78
CA PRO A 88 24.74 -3.22 -11.59
C PRO A 88 24.38 -4.67 -11.88
N VAL A 89 23.85 -4.96 -13.09
CA VAL A 89 23.46 -6.31 -13.50
C VAL A 89 24.69 -7.12 -13.90
N VAL A 90 25.58 -6.54 -14.70
CA VAL A 90 26.76 -7.26 -15.19
C VAL A 90 27.76 -7.60 -14.08
N ILE A 91 27.92 -6.70 -13.10
CA ILE A 91 28.79 -6.99 -11.95
C ILE A 91 28.20 -8.08 -11.05
N ASP A 92 26.87 -8.11 -10.86
CA ASP A 92 26.18 -9.21 -10.13
C ASP A 92 26.37 -10.56 -10.85
N HIS A 93 26.28 -10.56 -12.18
CA HIS A 93 26.54 -11.76 -12.98
C HIS A 93 27.96 -12.28 -12.76
N ALA A 94 28.95 -11.40 -12.73
CA ALA A 94 30.33 -11.77 -12.47
C ALA A 94 30.54 -12.27 -11.04
N MET A 95 30.02 -11.56 -10.04
CA MET A 95 30.13 -11.92 -8.62
C MET A 95 29.45 -13.26 -8.28
N SER A 96 28.40 -13.59 -9.03
CA SER A 96 27.66 -14.87 -8.93
C SER A 96 28.22 -15.97 -9.83
N HIS A 97 29.34 -15.72 -10.52
CA HIS A 97 29.97 -16.65 -11.49
C HIS A 97 29.02 -17.11 -12.62
N ARG A 98 28.03 -16.28 -12.99
CA ARG A 98 27.14 -16.53 -14.15
C ARG A 98 27.81 -16.23 -15.49
N VAL A 99 28.91 -15.48 -15.45
CA VAL A 99 29.79 -15.20 -16.59
C VAL A 99 31.23 -15.52 -16.21
N ASP A 100 32.07 -15.80 -17.21
CA ASP A 100 33.47 -16.15 -16.99
C ASP A 100 34.32 -14.93 -16.63
N ALA A 101 34.00 -13.78 -17.22
CA ALA A 101 34.69 -12.53 -16.95
C ALA A 101 33.78 -11.30 -17.11
N VAL A 102 34.22 -10.18 -16.57
CA VAL A 102 33.64 -8.84 -16.76
C VAL A 102 34.75 -7.83 -17.00
N ILE A 103 34.54 -6.91 -17.94
CA ILE A 103 35.51 -5.84 -18.24
C ILE A 103 35.26 -4.57 -17.44
N ASN A 104 36.31 -3.75 -17.32
CA ASN A 104 36.29 -2.45 -16.64
C ASN A 104 35.88 -2.54 -15.16
N ALA A 105 36.00 -3.72 -14.56
CA ALA A 105 35.75 -3.89 -13.14
C ALA A 105 36.95 -3.43 -12.34
N ASP A 106 36.71 -2.43 -11.50
CA ASP A 106 37.67 -1.98 -10.51
C ASP A 106 37.82 -2.99 -9.37
N LYS A 107 38.99 -2.93 -8.71
CA LYS A 107 39.34 -3.76 -7.57
C LYS A 107 38.77 -3.17 -6.29
N THR A 108 37.71 -3.79 -5.77
CA THR A 108 37.18 -3.50 -4.43
C THR A 108 37.38 -4.71 -3.52
N ALA A 109 37.43 -4.49 -2.20
CA ALA A 109 37.64 -5.58 -1.24
C ALA A 109 36.57 -6.68 -1.36
N GLU A 110 35.32 -6.28 -1.60
CA GLU A 110 34.20 -7.20 -1.84
C GLU A 110 34.42 -8.03 -3.10
N ARG A 111 34.77 -7.39 -4.22
CA ARG A 111 34.95 -8.09 -5.50
C ARG A 111 36.14 -9.02 -5.50
N GLN A 112 37.24 -8.63 -4.86
CA GLN A 112 38.43 -9.47 -4.73
C GLN A 112 38.21 -10.76 -3.94
N ALA A 113 37.11 -10.87 -3.17
CA ALA A 113 36.73 -12.11 -2.52
C ALA A 113 36.20 -13.18 -3.50
N ARG A 114 35.69 -12.76 -4.67
CA ARG A 114 35.02 -13.64 -5.67
C ARG A 114 35.68 -13.62 -7.05
N LEU A 115 36.46 -12.58 -7.34
CA LEU A 115 37.05 -12.32 -8.65
C LEU A 115 38.57 -12.13 -8.54
N ILE A 116 39.28 -12.62 -9.55
CA ILE A 116 40.72 -12.43 -9.76
C ILE A 116 40.93 -11.59 -11.01
N TYR A 117 41.96 -10.74 -11.00
CA TYR A 117 42.09 -9.68 -12.01
C TYR A 117 43.34 -9.88 -12.87
N THR A 118 43.24 -9.49 -14.15
CA THR A 118 44.41 -9.36 -15.03
C THR A 118 45.28 -8.15 -14.62
N ARG A 119 46.40 -7.95 -15.32
CA ARG A 119 47.03 -6.62 -15.41
C ARG A 119 46.08 -5.61 -16.07
N PRO A 120 46.23 -4.31 -15.79
CA PRO A 120 45.44 -3.31 -16.49
C PRO A 120 45.81 -3.30 -17.98
N TYR A 121 44.79 -3.30 -18.84
CA TYR A 121 44.99 -3.17 -20.29
C TYR A 121 44.94 -1.70 -20.74
N TYR A 122 44.32 -0.83 -19.95
CA TYR A 122 44.24 0.60 -20.22
C TYR A 122 44.09 1.40 -18.91
N GLN A 123 44.65 2.61 -18.88
CA GLN A 123 44.54 3.54 -17.76
C GLN A 123 43.77 4.78 -18.22
N VAL A 124 42.70 5.12 -17.50
CA VAL A 124 41.76 6.19 -17.83
C VAL A 124 41.83 7.29 -16.77
N PRO A 125 42.28 8.51 -17.13
CA PRO A 125 42.20 9.64 -16.23
C PRO A 125 40.76 9.93 -15.80
N GLN A 126 40.57 10.44 -14.58
CA GLN A 126 39.27 10.86 -14.08
C GLN A 126 39.09 12.36 -14.28
N ALA A 127 37.87 12.77 -14.63
CA ALA A 127 37.46 14.16 -14.73
C ALA A 127 36.60 14.56 -13.53
N VAL A 128 36.81 15.78 -13.06
CA VAL A 128 35.90 16.49 -12.16
C VAL A 128 35.12 17.48 -13.02
N ALA A 129 33.81 17.28 -13.16
CA ALA A 129 32.93 18.20 -13.87
C ALA A 129 31.99 18.92 -12.89
N VAL A 130 31.80 20.22 -13.11
CA VAL A 130 31.06 21.14 -12.24
C VAL A 130 30.15 22.03 -13.09
N ARG A 131 29.20 22.70 -12.45
CA ARG A 131 28.41 23.75 -13.11
C ARG A 131 29.31 24.94 -13.48
N ASP A 132 29.03 25.61 -14.60
CA ASP A 132 29.89 26.66 -15.16
C ASP A 132 30.21 27.82 -14.19
N ASP A 133 29.28 28.14 -13.28
CA ASP A 133 29.43 29.20 -12.27
C ASP A 133 30.26 28.78 -11.04
N VAL A 134 30.60 27.50 -10.89
CA VAL A 134 31.39 26.98 -9.78
C VAL A 134 32.88 27.07 -10.13
N THR A 135 33.66 27.78 -9.30
CA THR A 135 35.11 27.96 -9.46
C THR A 135 35.89 27.32 -8.30
N GLY A 136 37.15 26.94 -8.55
CA GLY A 136 38.09 26.51 -7.49
C GLY A 136 38.08 25.02 -7.12
N ILE A 137 37.28 24.18 -7.79
CA ILE A 137 37.23 22.73 -7.53
C ILE A 137 37.86 21.99 -8.72
N ALA A 138 39.14 21.62 -8.63
CA ALA A 138 39.85 20.94 -9.73
C ALA A 138 40.18 19.47 -9.42
N THR A 139 40.31 19.11 -8.15
CA THR A 139 40.70 17.75 -7.74
C THR A 139 39.95 17.33 -6.47
N PRO A 140 39.82 16.02 -6.21
CA PRO A 140 39.24 15.51 -4.97
C PRO A 140 40.01 15.94 -3.70
N ALA A 141 41.31 16.23 -3.82
CA ALA A 141 42.19 16.57 -2.70
C ALA A 141 41.74 17.80 -1.87
N GLY A 142 40.89 18.68 -2.43
CA GLY A 142 40.32 19.84 -1.73
C GLY A 142 38.91 19.64 -1.17
N LEU A 143 38.35 18.43 -1.26
CA LEU A 143 36.96 18.17 -0.86
C LEU A 143 36.84 17.95 0.65
N ALA A 144 35.91 18.67 1.27
CA ALA A 144 35.63 18.61 2.70
C ALA A 144 34.16 18.35 3.00
N THR A 145 33.23 19.11 2.41
CA THR A 145 31.78 19.02 2.70
C THR A 145 30.91 19.04 1.45
N GLN A 146 31.52 19.00 0.28
CA GLN A 146 30.82 19.08 -1.00
C GLN A 146 30.04 17.79 -1.26
N THR A 147 29.05 17.90 -2.13
CA THR A 147 28.24 16.78 -2.63
C THR A 147 28.76 16.35 -4.00
N VAL A 148 29.14 15.08 -4.14
CA VAL A 148 29.73 14.53 -5.36
C VAL A 148 28.80 13.48 -5.94
N ALA A 149 28.39 13.66 -7.20
CA ALA A 149 27.69 12.65 -7.97
C ALA A 149 28.68 11.66 -8.58
N VAL A 150 28.39 10.37 -8.43
CA VAL A 150 29.15 9.26 -9.04
C VAL A 150 28.16 8.21 -9.54
N LEU A 151 28.58 7.40 -10.51
CA LEU A 151 27.74 6.33 -11.03
C LEU A 151 27.57 5.24 -9.96
N ALA A 152 26.36 4.71 -9.81
CA ALA A 152 26.05 3.72 -8.81
C ALA A 152 26.87 2.44 -9.01
N GLY A 153 27.41 1.89 -7.92
CA GLY A 153 28.18 0.65 -7.95
C GLY A 153 29.58 0.75 -8.56
N THR A 154 30.15 1.94 -8.74
CA THR A 154 31.53 2.10 -9.21
C THR A 154 32.52 2.29 -8.06
N SER A 155 33.82 2.07 -8.31
CA SER A 155 34.87 2.17 -7.27
C SER A 155 35.10 3.60 -6.78
N GLN A 156 34.64 4.60 -7.53
CA GLN A 156 34.70 6.00 -7.11
C GLN A 156 34.00 6.20 -5.76
N ILE A 157 32.94 5.44 -5.47
CA ILE A 157 32.22 5.46 -4.18
C ILE A 157 33.19 5.07 -3.05
N ASP A 158 33.82 3.90 -3.16
CA ASP A 158 34.77 3.38 -2.16
C ASP A 158 35.99 4.30 -2.00
N TYR A 159 36.48 4.87 -3.11
CA TYR A 159 37.58 5.82 -3.12
C TYR A 159 37.22 7.10 -2.35
N LEU A 160 36.07 7.69 -2.64
CA LEU A 160 35.59 8.91 -1.96
C LEU A 160 35.33 8.65 -0.48
N GLN A 161 34.73 7.52 -0.11
CA GLN A 161 34.47 7.18 1.29
C GLN A 161 35.76 6.99 2.10
N ARG A 162 36.81 6.40 1.50
CA ARG A 162 38.09 6.16 2.17
C ARG A 162 38.97 7.41 2.28
N HIS A 163 39.07 8.19 1.21
CA HIS A 163 39.96 9.36 1.15
C HIS A 163 39.28 10.67 1.55
N HIS A 164 37.95 10.76 1.44
CA HIS A 164 37.14 11.96 1.69
C HIS A 164 35.83 11.62 2.46
N PRO A 165 35.91 11.08 3.69
CA PRO A 165 34.74 10.54 4.41
C PRO A 165 33.64 11.57 4.75
N ASN A 166 33.97 12.87 4.69
CA ASN A 166 33.05 13.97 4.97
C ASN A 166 32.29 14.47 3.72
N VAL A 167 32.63 13.96 2.54
CA VAL A 167 31.92 14.26 1.28
C VAL A 167 30.60 13.49 1.24
N ARG A 168 29.53 14.17 0.82
CA ARG A 168 28.26 13.51 0.55
C ARG A 168 28.29 12.92 -0.85
N VAL A 169 28.10 11.62 -0.97
CA VAL A 169 28.05 10.94 -2.28
C VAL A 169 26.60 10.78 -2.73
N ILE A 170 26.30 11.19 -3.96
CA ILE A 170 25.04 10.89 -4.65
C ILE A 170 25.33 9.80 -5.68
N GLU A 171 24.73 8.63 -5.49
CA GLU A 171 24.79 7.53 -6.43
C GLU A 171 23.71 7.71 -7.48
N ALA A 172 24.14 7.84 -8.74
CA ALA A 172 23.26 8.03 -9.88
C ALA A 172 23.27 6.78 -10.76
N GLU A 173 22.10 6.35 -11.26
CA GLU A 173 21.99 5.13 -12.06
C GLU A 173 22.49 5.28 -13.51
N THR A 174 22.52 6.52 -14.02
CA THR A 174 22.93 6.83 -15.40
C THR A 174 23.80 8.09 -15.46
N MET A 175 24.60 8.22 -16.51
CA MET A 175 25.38 9.44 -16.76
C MET A 175 24.48 10.69 -16.86
N LEU A 176 23.30 10.57 -17.49
CA LEU A 176 22.33 11.66 -17.57
C LEU A 176 21.84 12.09 -16.18
N SER A 177 21.60 11.14 -15.27
CA SER A 177 21.20 11.46 -13.89
C SER A 177 22.33 12.12 -13.09
N MET A 178 23.59 11.73 -13.30
CA MET A 178 24.74 12.42 -12.70
C MET A 178 24.83 13.88 -13.17
N VAL A 179 24.74 14.10 -14.49
CA VAL A 179 24.78 15.44 -15.07
C VAL A 179 23.60 16.29 -14.59
N SER A 180 22.39 15.71 -14.53
CA SER A 180 21.20 16.39 -14.00
C SER A 180 21.37 16.80 -12.53
N ALA A 181 21.97 15.96 -11.70
CA ALA A 181 22.23 16.28 -10.29
C ALA A 181 23.16 17.50 -10.15
N VAL A 182 24.20 17.59 -10.99
CA VAL A 182 25.12 18.75 -10.98
C VAL A 182 24.44 20.02 -11.49
N LEU A 183 23.74 19.94 -12.63
CA LEU A 183 23.09 21.10 -13.24
C LEU A 183 21.95 21.67 -12.38
N SER A 184 21.21 20.81 -11.69
CA SER A 184 20.14 21.22 -10.76
C SER A 184 20.66 21.75 -9.41
N GLY A 185 21.95 21.59 -9.14
CA GLY A 185 22.57 21.95 -7.86
C GLY A 185 22.30 20.95 -6.73
N GLU A 186 21.82 19.75 -7.03
CA GLU A 186 21.71 18.65 -6.07
C GLU A 186 23.09 18.10 -5.70
N ALA A 187 24.02 18.07 -6.67
CA ALA A 187 25.43 17.81 -6.47
C ALA A 187 26.27 19.04 -6.83
N ASP A 188 27.38 19.27 -6.12
CA ASP A 188 28.32 20.35 -6.43
C ASP A 188 29.21 19.99 -7.62
N MET A 189 29.47 18.69 -7.82
CA MET A 189 30.29 18.17 -8.91
C MET A 189 29.97 16.71 -9.21
N MET A 190 30.51 16.22 -10.33
CA MET A 190 30.55 14.80 -10.66
C MET A 190 31.98 14.33 -10.92
N ILE A 191 32.26 13.06 -10.60
CA ILE A 191 33.52 12.39 -10.91
C ILE A 191 33.24 11.16 -11.76
N ALA A 192 33.88 11.11 -12.93
CA ALA A 192 33.81 9.96 -13.84
C ALA A 192 35.03 9.94 -14.78
N ALA A 193 35.20 8.84 -15.52
CA ALA A 193 36.24 8.71 -16.53
C ALA A 193 36.22 9.86 -17.56
N LEU A 194 37.36 10.51 -17.77
CA LEU A 194 37.50 11.67 -18.67
C LEU A 194 36.97 11.41 -20.09
N PRO A 195 37.31 10.28 -20.76
CA PRO A 195 36.76 9.98 -22.08
C PRO A 195 35.23 9.92 -22.11
N VAL A 196 34.61 9.39 -21.05
CA VAL A 196 33.18 9.20 -20.95
C VAL A 196 32.48 10.54 -20.74
N VAL A 197 33.01 11.37 -19.83
CA VAL A 197 32.50 12.73 -19.60
C VAL A 197 32.63 13.57 -20.87
N HIS A 198 33.79 13.56 -21.52
CA HIS A 198 34.03 14.32 -22.75
C HIS A 198 33.09 13.87 -23.89
N HIS A 199 33.00 12.57 -24.13
CA HIS A 199 32.11 12.02 -25.16
C HIS A 199 30.65 12.39 -24.89
N PHE A 200 30.17 12.17 -23.65
CA PHE A 200 28.80 12.51 -23.26
C PHE A 200 28.49 14.00 -23.44
N MET A 201 29.40 14.89 -23.03
CA MET A 201 29.25 16.33 -23.22
C MET A 201 29.22 16.71 -24.70
N SER A 202 30.06 16.08 -25.53
CA SER A 202 30.17 16.38 -26.96
C SER A 202 28.94 15.93 -27.76
N GLU A 203 28.39 14.75 -27.48
CA GLU A 203 27.23 14.22 -28.22
C GLU A 203 25.92 14.91 -27.82
N ASN A 204 25.79 15.27 -26.54
CA ASN A 204 24.53 15.79 -26.00
C ASN A 204 24.46 17.33 -25.96
N LEU A 205 25.51 18.05 -26.41
CA LEU A 205 25.58 19.51 -26.41
C LEU A 205 25.19 20.13 -25.05
N ILE A 206 25.64 19.52 -23.95
CA ILE A 206 25.26 19.93 -22.60
C ILE A 206 25.84 21.32 -22.30
N ALA A 207 24.96 22.32 -22.16
CA ALA A 207 25.32 23.65 -21.70
C ALA A 207 25.25 23.73 -20.16
N GLY A 208 26.10 24.56 -19.54
CA GLY A 208 26.09 24.77 -18.09
C GLY A 208 27.01 23.84 -17.30
N LEU A 209 27.74 22.94 -17.95
CA LEU A 209 28.65 21.98 -17.34
C LEU A 209 30.06 22.13 -17.93
N ARG A 210 31.09 22.20 -17.08
CA ARG A 210 32.50 22.22 -17.49
C ARG A 210 33.33 21.18 -16.74
N ILE A 211 34.36 20.67 -17.41
CA ILE A 211 35.43 19.91 -16.74
C ILE A 211 36.33 20.92 -16.02
N SER A 212 36.34 20.89 -14.69
CA SER A 212 37.10 21.82 -13.85
C SER A 212 38.47 21.28 -13.46
N GLY A 213 38.68 19.98 -13.58
CA GLY A 213 40.02 19.41 -13.52
C GLY A 213 40.05 17.93 -13.87
N VAL A 214 41.25 17.42 -14.03
CA VAL A 214 41.54 16.02 -14.32
C VAL A 214 42.58 15.54 -13.35
N PHE A 215 42.40 14.33 -12.85
CA PHE A 215 43.34 13.70 -11.94
C PHE A 215 43.53 12.23 -12.29
N GLN A 216 44.59 11.66 -11.74
CA GLN A 216 44.91 10.26 -11.86
C GLN A 216 44.97 9.63 -10.46
N SER A 217 44.52 8.39 -10.37
CA SER A 217 44.52 7.54 -9.18
C SER A 217 44.73 6.09 -9.57
N ASP A 218 45.75 5.45 -9.01
CA ASP A 218 46.05 4.04 -9.27
C ASP A 218 44.90 3.09 -8.85
N GLU A 219 43.97 3.57 -8.01
CA GLU A 219 42.84 2.79 -7.52
C GLU A 219 41.64 2.74 -8.47
N ILE A 220 41.38 3.82 -9.22
CA ILE A 220 40.14 4.00 -10.01
C ILE A 220 40.39 4.30 -11.49
N ASP A 221 41.64 4.41 -11.92
CA ASP A 221 41.98 4.68 -13.33
C ASP A 221 42.19 3.41 -14.15
N ASN A 222 42.40 2.27 -13.50
CA ASN A 222 42.97 1.10 -14.15
C ASN A 222 41.86 0.14 -14.63
N LEU A 223 41.67 0.03 -15.95
CA LEU A 223 40.73 -0.91 -16.54
C LEU A 223 41.33 -2.32 -16.54
N HIS A 224 40.67 -3.23 -15.84
CA HIS A 224 41.05 -4.63 -15.71
C HIS A 224 39.96 -5.54 -16.29
N ILE A 225 40.36 -6.76 -16.65
CA ILE A 225 39.40 -7.87 -16.81
C ILE A 225 39.35 -8.59 -15.46
N ALA A 226 38.15 -8.67 -14.88
CA ALA A 226 37.90 -9.47 -13.69
C ALA A 226 37.34 -10.83 -14.11
N VAL A 227 37.95 -11.90 -13.61
CA VAL A 227 37.65 -13.29 -13.93
C VAL A 227 37.18 -13.97 -12.67
N ARG A 228 36.28 -14.94 -12.78
CA ARG A 228 35.89 -15.79 -11.65
C ARG A 228 37.10 -16.46 -10.98
N ASN A 229 37.14 -16.44 -9.65
CA ASN A 229 38.32 -16.89 -8.89
C ASN A 229 38.58 -18.41 -8.95
N ASP A 230 37.64 -19.19 -9.47
CA ASP A 230 37.75 -20.62 -9.76
C ASP A 230 38.32 -20.92 -11.16
N ALA A 231 38.62 -19.91 -11.97
CA ALA A 231 39.25 -20.05 -13.29
C ALA A 231 40.60 -19.30 -13.40
N PRO A 232 41.63 -19.66 -12.60
CA PRO A 232 42.94 -19.00 -12.63
C PRO A 232 43.67 -19.13 -13.97
N GLU A 233 43.44 -20.22 -14.72
CA GLU A 233 43.98 -20.45 -16.06
C GLU A 233 43.45 -19.40 -17.05
N LEU A 234 42.14 -19.12 -17.04
CA LEU A 234 41.54 -18.08 -17.89
C LEU A 234 42.18 -16.72 -17.62
N ARG A 235 42.29 -16.34 -16.34
CA ARG A 235 42.96 -15.09 -15.95
C ARG A 235 44.40 -15.03 -16.48
N ALA A 236 45.14 -16.14 -16.39
CA ALA A 236 46.53 -16.20 -16.87
C ALA A 236 46.63 -16.09 -18.41
N ILE A 237 45.73 -16.77 -19.15
CA ILE A 237 45.65 -16.69 -20.62
C ILE A 237 45.38 -15.25 -21.06
N LEU A 238 44.35 -14.61 -20.48
CA LEU A 238 44.00 -13.21 -20.78
C LEU A 238 45.14 -12.26 -20.40
N ASP A 239 45.79 -12.46 -19.25
CA ASP A 239 46.90 -11.62 -18.80
C ASP A 239 48.10 -11.68 -19.76
N LYS A 240 48.44 -12.86 -20.28
CA LYS A 240 49.50 -13.01 -21.27
C LYS A 240 49.11 -12.41 -22.63
N ALA A 241 47.85 -12.54 -23.05
CA ALA A 241 47.35 -11.90 -24.25
C ALA A 241 47.40 -10.36 -24.15
N ILE A 242 47.03 -9.78 -23.01
CA ILE A 242 47.18 -8.32 -22.75
C ILE A 242 48.64 -7.89 -22.79
N ALA A 243 49.55 -8.72 -22.28
CA ALA A 243 51.00 -8.45 -22.28
C ALA A 243 51.60 -8.43 -23.69
N ASP A 244 51.04 -9.20 -24.61
CA ASP A 244 51.48 -9.29 -26.01
C ASP A 244 50.91 -8.17 -26.90
N ILE A 245 49.97 -7.36 -26.41
CA ILE A 245 49.48 -6.19 -27.15
C ILE A 245 50.59 -5.13 -27.22
N THR A 246 51.02 -4.80 -28.44
CA THR A 246 52.11 -3.85 -28.67
C THR A 246 51.69 -2.41 -28.40
N ARG A 247 52.67 -1.53 -28.24
CA ARG A 247 52.40 -0.10 -28.04
C ARG A 247 51.73 0.51 -29.27
N GLU A 248 52.12 0.07 -30.46
CA GLU A 248 51.58 0.53 -31.74
C GLU A 248 50.12 0.09 -31.91
N GLU A 249 49.79 -1.16 -31.58
CA GLU A 249 48.41 -1.66 -31.59
C GLU A 249 47.52 -0.85 -30.64
N ARG A 250 48.00 -0.56 -29.42
CA ARG A 250 47.28 0.29 -28.46
C ARG A 250 47.09 1.71 -28.99
N GLN A 251 48.13 2.29 -29.59
CA GLN A 251 48.08 3.66 -30.11
C GLN A 251 47.09 3.78 -31.27
N GLN A 252 47.04 2.80 -32.18
CA GLN A 252 46.09 2.79 -33.29
C GLN A 252 44.63 2.74 -32.82
N ILE A 253 44.33 1.90 -31.81
CA ILE A 253 42.99 1.86 -31.21
C ILE A 253 42.69 3.19 -30.53
N MET A 254 43.67 3.76 -29.81
CA MET A 254 43.47 5.03 -29.11
C MET A 254 43.20 6.18 -30.07
N GLU A 255 43.99 6.35 -31.13
CA GLU A 255 43.81 7.42 -32.11
C GLU A 255 42.46 7.35 -32.83
N ARG A 256 41.89 6.16 -32.98
CA ARG A 256 40.55 5.97 -33.55
C ARG A 256 39.44 6.50 -32.64
N TRP A 257 39.56 6.34 -31.32
CA TRP A 257 38.49 6.63 -30.36
C TRP A 257 38.69 7.93 -29.56
N LEU A 258 39.93 8.30 -29.26
CA LEU A 258 40.33 9.50 -28.54
C LEU A 258 41.52 10.16 -29.25
N PRO A 259 41.27 11.17 -30.09
CA PRO A 259 42.35 11.98 -30.65
C PRO A 259 43.22 12.54 -29.52
N THR A 260 44.54 12.50 -29.71
CA THR A 260 45.56 12.91 -28.71
C THR A 260 45.38 14.36 -28.20
N SER A 261 44.61 15.18 -28.91
CA SER A 261 44.18 16.52 -28.49
C SER A 261 43.36 16.49 -27.20
N VAL A 262 42.41 15.55 -27.05
CA VAL A 262 41.52 15.46 -25.88
C VAL A 262 42.29 15.14 -24.60
N LEU A 263 43.26 14.24 -24.68
CA LEU A 263 44.11 13.88 -23.54
C LEU A 263 45.06 15.02 -23.16
N ARG A 264 45.59 15.77 -24.14
CA ARG A 264 46.49 16.91 -23.90
C ARG A 264 45.78 18.17 -23.40
N GLU A 265 44.52 18.36 -23.77
CA GLU A 265 43.72 19.53 -23.39
C GLU A 265 43.50 19.65 -21.87
N HIS A 266 43.58 18.53 -21.13
CA HIS A 266 43.29 18.51 -19.69
C HIS A 266 44.42 17.95 -18.80
N THR A 267 45.55 17.50 -19.36
CA THR A 267 46.69 16.94 -18.58
C THR A 267 47.96 17.76 -18.61
N ALA A 268 48.04 18.79 -19.47
CA ALA A 268 49.21 19.67 -19.51
C ALA A 268 49.11 20.78 -18.44
N PRO A 269 50.19 21.06 -17.67
CA PRO A 269 50.23 22.28 -16.87
C PRO A 269 50.05 23.48 -17.79
N VAL A 270 49.11 24.35 -17.43
CA VAL A 270 48.80 25.61 -18.13
C VAL A 270 50.11 26.37 -18.38
N ARG A 271 50.60 26.35 -19.62
CA ARG A 271 51.57 27.32 -20.12
C ARG A 271 50.79 28.35 -20.93
N PRO A 272 50.55 29.55 -20.40
CA PRO A 272 49.72 30.56 -21.04
C PRO A 272 50.47 31.35 -22.13
N ALA A 273 51.41 30.71 -22.83
CA ALA A 273 52.21 31.36 -23.87
C ALA A 273 52.19 30.53 -25.15
N VAL A 274 51.69 31.13 -26.23
CA VAL A 274 51.80 30.55 -27.58
C VAL A 274 53.29 30.55 -27.96
N GLU A 275 53.91 29.37 -27.98
CA GLU A 275 55.31 29.22 -28.39
C GLU A 275 55.43 29.30 -29.93
N LEU A 276 55.55 30.53 -30.43
CA LEU A 276 55.80 30.82 -31.84
C LEU A 276 57.29 30.66 -32.18
N SER A 277 57.57 30.01 -33.30
CA SER A 277 58.90 29.94 -33.91
C SER A 277 59.34 31.32 -34.40
N GLN A 278 60.65 31.50 -34.63
CA GLN A 278 61.14 32.78 -35.17
C GLN A 278 60.53 33.09 -36.54
N ALA A 279 60.39 32.07 -37.41
CA ALA A 279 59.76 32.22 -38.72
C ALA A 279 58.30 32.69 -38.62
N GLU A 280 57.53 32.16 -37.67
CA GLU A 280 56.13 32.58 -37.46
C GLU A 280 56.04 34.01 -36.92
N LYS A 281 56.95 34.42 -36.03
CA LYS A 281 57.02 35.81 -35.53
C LYS A 281 57.36 36.78 -36.65
N ASP A 282 58.36 36.46 -37.47
CA ASP A 282 58.75 37.26 -38.63
C ASP A 282 57.61 37.35 -39.65
N TRP A 283 56.88 36.24 -39.83
CA TRP A 283 55.70 36.18 -40.69
C TRP A 283 54.56 37.09 -40.20
N ILE A 284 54.26 37.08 -38.90
CA ILE A 284 53.25 37.96 -38.28
C ILE A 284 53.63 39.43 -38.45
N MET A 285 54.91 39.77 -38.27
CA MET A 285 55.39 41.15 -38.48
C MET A 285 55.23 41.60 -39.94
N ALA A 286 55.38 40.68 -40.90
CA ALA A 286 55.16 40.95 -42.32
C ALA A 286 53.67 40.99 -42.71
N HIS A 287 52.81 40.27 -41.99
CA HIS A 287 51.38 40.13 -42.28
C HIS A 287 50.52 40.42 -41.04
N PRO A 288 50.51 41.66 -40.52
CA PRO A 288 49.81 42.00 -39.28
C PRO A 288 48.28 41.96 -39.42
N VAL A 289 47.76 41.99 -40.66
CA VAL A 289 46.33 42.00 -40.98
C VAL A 289 46.02 40.79 -41.86
N ILE A 290 45.03 40.01 -41.46
CA ILE A 290 44.55 38.81 -42.15
C ILE A 290 43.12 39.06 -42.62
N ARG A 291 42.87 38.94 -43.91
CA ARG A 291 41.53 39.09 -44.49
C ARG A 291 40.77 37.77 -44.40
N VAL A 292 39.61 37.81 -43.77
CA VAL A 292 38.85 36.62 -43.38
C VAL A 292 37.62 36.46 -44.26
N ALA A 293 37.53 35.29 -44.88
CA ALA A 293 36.34 34.74 -45.53
C ALA A 293 35.45 34.09 -44.46
N GLY A 294 34.20 34.54 -44.37
CA GLY A 294 33.19 33.95 -43.50
C GLY A 294 31.81 33.99 -44.16
N ASP A 295 30.86 33.27 -43.57
CA ASP A 295 29.46 33.32 -43.95
C ASP A 295 28.73 34.44 -43.18
N ARG A 296 28.14 35.38 -43.91
CA ARG A 296 27.37 36.48 -43.30
C ARG A 296 26.01 36.05 -42.74
N ALA A 297 25.53 34.85 -43.08
CA ALA A 297 24.19 34.37 -42.77
C ALA A 297 24.18 32.98 -42.11
N TRP A 298 25.17 32.68 -41.25
CA TRP A 298 25.30 31.40 -40.57
C TRP A 298 25.21 31.46 -39.02
N PRO A 299 24.16 32.11 -38.47
CA PRO A 299 24.01 32.20 -37.02
C PRO A 299 23.71 30.82 -36.39
N PRO A 300 24.17 30.56 -35.15
CA PRO A 300 24.96 31.44 -34.27
C PRO A 300 26.49 31.31 -34.45
N ILE A 301 26.96 30.65 -35.51
CA ILE A 301 28.38 30.33 -35.73
C ILE A 301 29.12 31.56 -36.20
N GLU A 302 28.63 32.17 -37.28
CA GLU A 302 29.11 33.45 -37.79
C GLU A 302 28.04 34.13 -38.62
N PHE A 303 27.87 35.42 -38.39
CA PHE A 303 26.87 36.20 -39.09
C PHE A 303 27.18 37.70 -38.97
N VAL A 304 26.56 38.48 -39.84
CA VAL A 304 26.57 39.94 -39.73
C VAL A 304 25.30 40.39 -39.02
N THR A 305 25.48 41.11 -37.92
CA THR A 305 24.38 41.73 -37.14
C THR A 305 23.66 42.82 -37.95
N GLU A 306 22.47 43.24 -37.50
CA GLU A 306 21.73 44.34 -38.14
C GLU A 306 22.52 45.67 -38.11
N GLU A 307 23.43 45.83 -37.15
CA GLU A 307 24.34 46.98 -37.08
C GLU A 307 25.60 46.86 -37.97
N GLY A 308 25.68 45.83 -38.82
CA GLY A 308 26.80 45.63 -39.75
C GLY A 308 28.10 45.17 -39.09
N ARG A 309 28.03 44.53 -37.91
CA ARG A 309 29.21 43.94 -37.25
C ARG A 309 29.25 42.43 -37.45
N PHE A 310 30.45 41.90 -37.71
CA PHE A 310 30.72 40.46 -37.67
C PHE A 310 30.62 39.94 -36.23
N ASP A 311 29.78 38.94 -36.01
CA ASP A 311 29.49 38.38 -34.70
C ASP A 311 29.26 36.86 -34.78
N GLY A 312 29.23 36.21 -33.62
CA GLY A 312 29.05 34.76 -33.51
C GLY A 312 30.22 34.05 -32.85
N LEU A 313 30.11 32.73 -32.79
CA LEU A 313 31.12 31.85 -32.19
C LEU A 313 32.51 32.04 -32.82
N SER A 314 32.61 32.06 -34.15
CA SER A 314 33.91 32.20 -34.82
C SER A 314 34.55 33.58 -34.58
N ALA A 315 33.73 34.62 -34.38
CA ALA A 315 34.20 35.96 -34.01
C ALA A 315 34.87 35.99 -32.63
N ASP A 316 34.31 35.28 -31.65
CA ASP A 316 34.89 35.14 -30.31
C ASP A 316 36.25 34.39 -30.37
N TYR A 317 36.33 33.31 -31.15
CA TYR A 317 37.60 32.60 -31.38
C TYR A 317 38.64 33.49 -32.06
N LEU A 318 38.29 34.21 -33.13
CA LEU A 318 39.25 35.06 -33.84
C LEU A 318 39.72 36.25 -33.01
N ARG A 319 38.85 36.86 -32.20
CA ARG A 319 39.24 37.90 -31.25
C ARG A 319 40.28 37.36 -30.27
N ARG A 320 40.04 36.17 -29.71
CA ARG A 320 40.96 35.54 -28.77
C ARG A 320 42.28 35.15 -29.41
N ILE A 321 42.26 34.61 -30.62
CA ILE A 321 43.48 34.30 -31.38
C ILE A 321 44.27 35.59 -31.64
N GLY A 322 43.60 36.67 -32.04
CA GLY A 322 44.24 37.96 -32.29
C GLY A 322 44.97 38.49 -31.05
N GLU A 323 44.37 38.36 -29.87
CA GLU A 323 45.00 38.70 -28.58
C GLU A 323 46.22 37.83 -28.26
N LEU A 324 46.15 36.53 -28.58
CA LEU A 324 47.20 35.55 -28.25
C LEU A 324 48.45 35.68 -29.13
N VAL A 325 48.27 35.98 -30.43
CA VAL A 325 49.37 35.99 -31.41
C VAL A 325 49.67 37.36 -32.02
N GLY A 326 48.86 38.37 -31.74
CA GLY A 326 49.07 39.74 -32.21
C GLY A 326 48.64 40.00 -33.67
N LEU A 327 47.77 39.15 -34.23
CA LEU A 327 47.18 39.35 -35.56
C LEU A 327 45.88 40.16 -35.48
N ARG A 328 45.61 40.96 -36.51
CA ARG A 328 44.31 41.63 -36.71
C ARG A 328 43.53 40.93 -37.82
N PHE A 329 42.29 40.58 -37.54
CA PHE A 329 41.40 39.95 -38.51
C PHE A 329 40.42 40.99 -39.09
N GLU A 330 40.37 41.09 -40.41
CA GLU A 330 39.45 41.96 -41.15
C GLU A 330 38.49 41.10 -41.96
N PHE A 331 37.20 41.22 -41.71
CA PHE A 331 36.17 40.37 -42.30
C PHE A 331 35.56 41.02 -43.55
N ASP A 332 35.35 40.22 -44.60
CA ASP A 332 34.49 40.63 -45.71
C ASP A 332 33.02 40.55 -45.26
N LEU A 333 32.38 41.70 -45.09
CA LEU A 333 31.01 41.82 -44.63
C LEU A 333 29.99 41.76 -45.78
N GLU A 334 30.44 41.83 -47.03
CA GLU A 334 29.57 41.93 -48.21
C GLU A 334 29.33 40.56 -48.85
N ALA A 335 30.39 39.75 -48.97
CA ALA A 335 30.36 38.47 -49.65
C ALA A 335 29.41 37.45 -48.98
N GLY A 336 28.58 36.79 -49.78
CA GLY A 336 27.90 35.55 -49.36
C GLY A 336 28.87 34.38 -49.33
N TRP A 337 28.47 33.24 -48.76
CA TRP A 337 29.36 32.08 -48.60
C TRP A 337 30.03 31.62 -49.91
N ALA A 338 29.25 31.43 -50.98
CA ALA A 338 29.78 31.00 -52.29
C ALA A 338 30.82 31.99 -52.85
N GLU A 339 30.58 33.29 -52.69
CA GLU A 339 31.51 34.34 -53.10
C GLU A 339 32.77 34.36 -52.23
N ALA A 340 32.64 34.19 -50.91
CA ALA A 340 33.76 34.11 -49.98
C ALA A 340 34.69 32.93 -50.31
N VAL A 341 34.12 31.78 -50.69
CA VAL A 341 34.87 30.61 -51.17
C VAL A 341 35.64 30.94 -52.46
N ALA A 342 34.99 31.59 -53.42
CA ALA A 342 35.63 32.01 -54.67
C ALA A 342 36.77 33.01 -54.44
N LYS A 343 36.55 34.01 -53.58
CA LYS A 343 37.56 35.02 -53.19
C LYS A 343 38.78 34.39 -52.52
N LEU A 344 38.59 33.40 -51.63
CA LEU A 344 39.73 32.68 -51.04
C LEU A 344 40.50 31.86 -52.08
N ARG A 345 39.79 31.15 -52.98
CA ARG A 345 40.40 30.40 -54.09
C ARG A 345 41.24 31.31 -54.98
N ASN A 346 40.75 32.52 -55.26
CA ASN A 346 41.44 33.55 -56.02
C ASN A 346 42.50 34.33 -55.22
N ARG A 347 42.68 34.02 -53.93
CA ARG A 347 43.64 34.67 -53.02
C ARG A 347 43.35 36.15 -52.73
N GLU A 348 42.10 36.56 -52.93
CA GLU A 348 41.58 37.87 -52.54
C GLU A 348 41.34 37.96 -51.02
N LEU A 349 41.08 36.81 -50.39
CA LEU A 349 41.02 36.63 -48.94
C LEU A 349 42.14 35.67 -48.49
N ASP A 350 42.44 35.66 -47.20
CA ASP A 350 43.62 34.98 -46.65
C ASP A 350 43.29 33.71 -45.83
N MET A 351 42.11 33.66 -45.20
CA MET A 351 41.66 32.48 -44.45
C MET A 351 40.13 32.35 -44.36
N PHE A 352 39.62 31.14 -44.13
CA PHE A 352 38.28 30.89 -43.60
C PHE A 352 38.26 30.96 -42.07
N SER A 353 37.26 31.63 -41.51
CA SER A 353 36.94 31.62 -40.07
C SER A 353 36.25 30.34 -39.61
N ALA A 354 35.28 29.87 -40.39
CA ALA A 354 34.49 28.68 -40.08
C ALA A 354 34.14 27.93 -41.37
N ALA A 355 34.90 26.88 -41.69
CA ALA A 355 34.69 26.07 -42.88
C ALA A 355 34.85 24.58 -42.56
N ALA A 356 34.00 23.75 -43.15
CA ALA A 356 34.23 22.32 -43.18
C ALA A 356 35.25 21.93 -44.26
N GLU A 357 36.11 20.97 -43.95
CA GLU A 357 37.06 20.41 -44.91
C GLU A 357 36.32 19.62 -45.99
N THR A 358 36.68 19.85 -47.26
CA THR A 358 36.18 19.08 -48.40
C THR A 358 37.30 18.83 -49.41
N PRO A 359 37.20 17.77 -50.24
CA PRO A 359 38.17 17.50 -51.30
C PRO A 359 38.48 18.71 -52.19
N GLU A 360 37.44 19.45 -52.61
CA GLU A 360 37.62 20.65 -53.45
C GLU A 360 38.40 21.77 -52.72
N ARG A 361 38.19 21.93 -51.41
CA ARG A 361 38.82 22.99 -50.61
C ARG A 361 40.27 22.71 -50.26
N LEU A 362 40.63 21.43 -50.13
CA LEU A 362 42.01 21.01 -49.86
C LEU A 362 42.99 21.37 -50.99
N GLU A 363 42.50 21.66 -52.20
CA GLU A 363 43.34 22.11 -53.32
C GLU A 363 43.93 23.52 -53.10
N PHE A 364 43.21 24.40 -52.38
CA PHE A 364 43.58 25.82 -52.25
C PHE A 364 43.62 26.32 -50.79
N ALA A 365 43.23 25.50 -49.82
CA ALA A 365 43.26 25.85 -48.40
C ALA A 365 43.86 24.74 -47.53
N ARG A 366 44.40 25.14 -46.38
CA ARG A 366 45.00 24.27 -45.35
C ARG A 366 44.25 24.44 -44.04
N PHE A 367 43.59 23.37 -43.60
CA PHE A 367 42.70 23.38 -42.45
C PHE A 367 43.43 23.14 -41.12
N THR A 368 42.93 23.74 -40.05
CA THR A 368 43.27 23.39 -38.68
C THR A 368 42.50 22.13 -38.26
N GLN A 369 42.73 21.64 -37.04
CA GLN A 369 41.77 20.76 -36.38
C GLN A 369 40.40 21.49 -36.26
N PRO A 370 39.26 20.76 -36.37
CA PRO A 370 37.95 21.35 -36.16
C PRO A 370 37.80 21.82 -34.71
N TYR A 371 37.19 22.99 -34.53
CA TYR A 371 36.85 23.54 -33.21
C TYR A 371 35.36 23.44 -32.89
N LEU A 372 34.54 23.01 -33.86
CA LEU A 372 33.12 22.75 -33.70
C LEU A 372 32.71 21.59 -34.62
N THR A 373 31.89 20.66 -34.14
CA THR A 373 31.32 19.58 -34.96
C THR A 373 29.81 19.59 -34.84
N LEU A 374 29.11 19.56 -35.97
CA LEU A 374 27.65 19.63 -36.03
C LEU A 374 27.09 18.45 -36.81
N PRO A 375 26.02 17.78 -36.32
CA PRO A 375 25.35 16.75 -37.11
C PRO A 375 24.58 17.39 -38.27
N ALA A 376 24.61 16.74 -39.43
CA ALA A 376 23.74 17.08 -40.55
C ALA A 376 22.38 16.37 -40.39
N MET A 377 21.31 17.15 -40.33
CA MET A 377 19.94 16.68 -40.13
C MET A 377 19.07 16.97 -41.34
N ILE A 378 18.01 16.17 -41.48
CA ILE A 378 16.97 16.29 -42.50
C ILE A 378 15.75 16.94 -41.86
N PHE A 379 15.30 18.06 -42.44
CA PHE A 379 14.13 18.81 -42.03
C PHE A 379 13.04 18.68 -43.07
N ALA A 380 11.80 18.48 -42.62
CA ALA A 380 10.62 18.44 -43.46
C ALA A 380 9.44 19.11 -42.76
N ARG A 381 8.32 19.24 -43.46
CA ARG A 381 7.08 19.74 -42.85
C ARG A 381 6.52 18.73 -41.84
N ASP A 382 5.76 19.21 -40.86
CA ASP A 382 5.15 18.39 -39.79
C ASP A 382 4.18 17.28 -40.27
N SER A 383 3.73 17.36 -41.52
CA SER A 383 2.91 16.34 -42.18
C SER A 383 3.70 15.12 -42.69
N GLU A 384 5.04 15.19 -42.70
CA GLU A 384 5.91 14.16 -43.28
C GLU A 384 6.36 13.13 -42.22
N THR A 385 6.53 11.88 -42.64
CA THR A 385 7.03 10.80 -41.78
C THR A 385 8.56 10.79 -41.69
N PHE A 386 9.10 10.04 -40.72
CA PHE A 386 10.53 9.79 -40.58
C PHE A 386 11.20 9.39 -41.91
N VAL A 387 12.37 9.98 -42.18
CA VAL A 387 13.20 9.79 -43.36
C VAL A 387 14.45 9.02 -42.95
N ASP A 388 14.56 7.78 -43.42
CA ASP A 388 15.69 6.90 -43.11
C ASP A 388 16.91 7.26 -43.96
N GLY A 389 17.75 8.16 -43.42
CA GLY A 389 19.03 8.56 -43.99
C GLY A 389 18.97 8.99 -45.46
N LEU A 390 19.99 8.56 -46.24
CA LEU A 390 20.08 8.84 -47.67
C LEU A 390 19.01 8.10 -48.51
N GLN A 391 18.59 6.89 -48.10
CA GLN A 391 17.55 6.16 -48.85
C GLN A 391 16.23 6.93 -48.87
N GLY A 392 15.88 7.57 -47.74
CA GLY A 392 14.64 8.34 -47.62
C GLY A 392 14.58 9.62 -48.46
N LEU A 393 15.70 10.05 -49.06
CA LEU A 393 15.73 11.20 -49.97
C LEU A 393 15.28 10.87 -51.39
N ALA A 394 15.16 9.58 -51.74
CA ALA A 394 14.84 9.17 -53.11
C ALA A 394 13.51 9.76 -53.61
N GLY A 395 13.52 10.34 -54.81
CA GLY A 395 12.40 11.00 -55.47
C GLY A 395 12.04 12.37 -54.92
N ARG A 396 12.80 12.91 -53.95
CA ARG A 396 12.51 14.20 -53.29
C ARG A 396 13.35 15.33 -53.87
N ARG A 397 12.81 16.55 -53.80
CA ARG A 397 13.56 17.81 -53.97
C ARG A 397 14.22 18.16 -52.64
N VAL A 398 15.55 18.10 -52.61
CA VAL A 398 16.39 18.26 -51.42
C VAL A 398 17.05 19.62 -51.48
N ALA A 399 16.64 20.55 -50.61
CA ALA A 399 17.33 21.83 -50.46
C ALA A 399 18.59 21.71 -49.60
N SER A 400 19.68 22.31 -50.05
CA SER A 400 20.91 22.47 -49.27
C SER A 400 21.63 23.76 -49.68
N VAL A 401 22.38 24.38 -48.78
CA VAL A 401 23.00 25.69 -49.06
C VAL A 401 24.13 25.56 -50.08
N GLU A 402 24.15 26.43 -51.09
CA GLU A 402 25.18 26.43 -52.13
C GLU A 402 26.58 26.43 -51.54
N SER A 403 27.49 25.66 -52.14
CA SER A 403 28.89 25.58 -51.72
C SER A 403 29.11 25.13 -50.26
N TYR A 404 28.12 24.60 -49.53
CA TYR A 404 28.34 23.98 -48.22
C TYR A 404 28.92 22.56 -48.36
N ALA A 405 29.65 22.10 -47.34
CA ALA A 405 30.24 20.76 -47.34
C ALA A 405 29.19 19.64 -47.40
N VAL A 406 28.02 19.85 -46.79
CA VAL A 406 26.91 18.91 -46.89
C VAL A 406 26.33 18.86 -48.31
N THR A 407 26.33 19.97 -49.05
CA THR A 407 25.90 20.03 -50.46
C THR A 407 26.89 19.29 -51.35
N GLU A 408 28.19 19.45 -51.13
CA GLU A 408 29.22 18.68 -51.84
C GLU A 408 29.10 17.17 -51.54
N PHE A 409 28.84 16.81 -50.28
CA PHE A 409 28.56 15.43 -49.89
C PHE A 409 27.32 14.87 -50.61
N LEU A 410 26.20 15.60 -50.62
CA LEU A 410 24.99 15.19 -51.32
C LEU A 410 25.22 15.05 -52.82
N ARG A 411 25.90 16.01 -53.45
CA ARG A 411 26.27 15.95 -54.87
C ARG A 411 27.07 14.69 -55.20
N GLY A 412 28.03 14.33 -54.35
CA GLY A 412 28.81 13.09 -54.48
C GLY A 412 28.02 11.79 -54.28
N LYS A 413 26.75 11.86 -53.85
CA LYS A 413 25.86 10.70 -53.67
C LYS A 413 24.74 10.60 -54.71
N GLN A 414 24.56 11.60 -55.57
CA GLN A 414 23.51 11.59 -56.60
C GLN A 414 23.64 10.44 -57.61
N GLU A 415 24.85 9.92 -57.86
CA GLU A 415 25.03 8.75 -58.72
C GLU A 415 24.48 7.44 -58.10
N GLY A 416 24.31 7.39 -56.78
CA GLY A 416 23.83 6.21 -56.05
C GLY A 416 22.40 6.33 -55.49
N TYR A 417 21.83 7.54 -55.48
CA TYR A 417 20.52 7.85 -54.91
C TYR A 417 19.81 8.87 -55.80
N ASP A 418 18.60 8.54 -56.25
CA ASP A 418 17.80 9.36 -57.17
C ASP A 418 17.09 10.49 -56.42
N PHE A 419 17.70 11.66 -56.27
CA PHE A 419 17.08 12.86 -55.68
C PHE A 419 17.49 14.15 -56.41
N ASP A 420 16.61 15.15 -56.38
CA ASP A 420 16.82 16.44 -57.04
C ASP A 420 17.41 17.45 -56.04
N LEU A 421 18.70 17.78 -56.18
CA LEU A 421 19.39 18.70 -55.29
C LEU A 421 19.14 20.15 -55.72
N VAL A 422 18.51 20.93 -54.83
CA VAL A 422 18.22 22.35 -55.03
C VAL A 422 19.16 23.17 -54.15
N GLU A 423 20.08 23.91 -54.76
CA GLU A 423 21.02 24.76 -54.04
C GLU A 423 20.36 26.10 -53.68
N VAL A 424 20.42 26.48 -52.40
CA VAL A 424 19.82 27.73 -51.87
C VAL A 424 20.90 28.66 -51.32
N ALA A 425 20.62 29.97 -51.25
CA ALA A 425 21.61 30.96 -50.85
C ALA A 425 22.02 30.89 -49.36
N ASP A 426 21.07 30.56 -48.47
CA ASP A 426 21.28 30.46 -47.02
C ASP A 426 20.27 29.52 -46.37
N ALA A 427 20.46 29.19 -45.09
CA ALA A 427 19.58 28.28 -44.35
C ALA A 427 18.14 28.81 -44.25
N GLY A 428 17.96 30.12 -44.05
CA GLY A 428 16.64 30.75 -44.02
C GLY A 428 15.90 30.62 -45.36
N ALA A 429 16.61 30.80 -46.49
CA ALA A 429 16.06 30.60 -47.83
C ALA A 429 15.62 29.15 -48.05
N GLY A 430 16.40 28.17 -47.57
CA GLY A 430 16.03 26.76 -47.60
C GLY A 430 14.76 26.46 -46.81
N LEU A 431 14.63 27.02 -45.59
CA LEU A 431 13.45 26.83 -44.76
C LEU A 431 12.20 27.52 -45.34
N ARG A 432 12.35 28.70 -45.95
CA ARG A 432 11.24 29.37 -46.66
C ARG A 432 10.79 28.58 -47.88
N ALA A 433 11.71 28.03 -48.67
CA ALA A 433 11.39 27.15 -49.79
C ALA A 433 10.65 25.87 -49.31
N LEU A 434 11.08 25.31 -48.18
CA LEU A 434 10.43 24.16 -47.55
C LEU A 434 9.01 24.49 -47.07
N ALA A 435 8.82 25.66 -46.44
CA ALA A 435 7.51 26.13 -46.00
C ALA A 435 6.58 26.48 -47.18
N ALA A 436 7.13 26.96 -48.30
CA ALA A 436 6.41 27.29 -49.54
C ALA A 436 6.11 26.06 -50.43
N ASN A 437 6.53 24.86 -50.02
CA ASN A 437 6.37 23.62 -50.79
C ASN A 437 7.15 23.60 -52.13
N GLU A 438 8.17 24.45 -52.25
CA GLU A 438 9.10 24.51 -53.40
C GLU A 438 10.15 23.41 -53.34
N VAL A 439 10.41 22.88 -52.15
CA VAL A 439 11.26 21.71 -51.89
C VAL A 439 10.57 20.78 -50.89
N ASP A 440 10.96 19.51 -50.88
CA ASP A 440 10.31 18.49 -50.07
C ASP A 440 11.03 18.29 -48.73
N VAL A 441 12.36 18.47 -48.73
CA VAL A 441 13.20 18.42 -47.52
C VAL A 441 14.30 19.47 -47.60
N TYR A 442 14.80 19.91 -46.44
CA TYR A 442 15.99 20.73 -46.30
C TYR A 442 17.04 19.96 -45.47
N VAL A 443 18.29 19.97 -45.91
CA VAL A 443 19.41 19.32 -45.20
C VAL A 443 20.35 20.39 -44.65
N GLY A 444 20.61 20.36 -43.34
CA GLY A 444 21.45 21.35 -42.68
C GLY A 444 21.77 20.99 -41.23
N SER A 445 22.40 21.92 -40.49
CA SER A 445 22.71 21.71 -39.07
C SER A 445 21.50 22.02 -38.18
N ILE A 446 21.24 21.19 -37.17
CA ILE A 446 20.21 21.45 -36.16
C ILE A 446 20.38 22.78 -35.42
N LEU A 447 21.63 23.19 -35.17
CA LEU A 447 21.91 24.42 -34.44
C LEU A 447 21.49 25.65 -35.25
N VAL A 448 21.89 25.68 -36.53
CA VAL A 448 21.62 26.79 -37.46
C VAL A 448 20.14 26.81 -37.82
N THR A 449 19.57 25.68 -38.20
CA THR A 449 18.15 25.56 -38.52
C THR A 449 17.28 25.95 -37.33
N GLY A 450 17.61 25.46 -36.12
CA GLY A 450 16.87 25.79 -34.90
C GLY A 450 16.90 27.29 -34.57
N TYR A 451 18.00 27.99 -34.89
CA TYR A 451 18.05 29.44 -34.78
C TYR A 451 17.07 30.13 -35.73
N HIS A 452 17.07 29.74 -37.01
CA HIS A 452 16.16 30.32 -38.01
C HIS A 452 14.69 30.03 -37.73
N LEU A 453 14.34 28.80 -37.34
CA LEU A 453 12.96 28.43 -36.99
C LEU A 453 12.39 29.31 -35.87
N ARG A 454 13.20 29.62 -34.85
CA ARG A 454 12.79 30.52 -33.75
C ARG A 454 12.63 31.97 -34.22
N ARG A 455 13.60 32.51 -34.97
CA ARG A 455 13.59 33.91 -35.40
C ARG A 455 12.48 34.19 -36.43
N GLU A 456 12.25 33.26 -37.34
CA GLU A 456 11.28 33.39 -38.43
C GLU A 456 9.86 32.93 -38.02
N SER A 457 9.67 32.45 -36.77
CA SER A 457 8.39 31.95 -36.24
C SER A 457 7.73 30.86 -37.10
N VAL A 458 8.55 30.02 -37.73
CA VAL A 458 8.09 28.92 -38.58
C VAL A 458 7.86 27.69 -37.71
N SER A 459 6.59 27.35 -37.47
CA SER A 459 6.19 26.27 -36.55
C SER A 459 5.90 24.93 -37.24
N ASN A 460 5.82 24.90 -38.56
CA ASN A 460 5.38 23.74 -39.36
C ASN A 460 6.54 22.93 -39.96
N ILE A 461 7.74 23.02 -39.39
CA ILE A 461 8.93 22.28 -39.82
C ILE A 461 9.47 21.48 -38.63
N MET A 462 9.80 20.20 -38.87
CA MET A 462 10.35 19.29 -37.89
C MET A 462 11.59 18.57 -38.43
N VAL A 463 12.40 18.03 -37.51
CA VAL A 463 13.48 17.10 -37.84
C VAL A 463 12.86 15.74 -38.14
N VAL A 464 13.15 15.18 -39.31
CA VAL A 464 12.60 13.88 -39.75
C VAL A 464 13.65 12.80 -39.94
N GLY A 465 14.95 13.13 -39.85
CA GLY A 465 16.04 12.16 -39.94
C GLY A 465 17.40 12.84 -39.81
N ASP A 466 18.45 12.04 -39.81
CA ASP A 466 19.84 12.46 -39.78
C ASP A 466 20.62 11.89 -40.98
N LEU A 467 21.81 12.44 -41.23
CA LEU A 467 22.75 11.90 -42.20
C LEU A 467 24.00 11.40 -41.47
N PRO A 468 24.67 10.36 -41.97
CA PRO A 468 25.96 9.89 -41.44
C PRO A 468 27.12 10.87 -41.69
N PHE A 469 26.82 12.13 -42.03
CA PHE A 469 27.77 13.19 -42.33
C PHE A 469 27.86 14.17 -41.15
N GLN A 470 29.07 14.37 -40.65
CA GLN A 470 29.37 15.30 -39.57
C GLN A 470 30.04 16.55 -40.16
N ILE A 471 29.45 17.72 -39.91
CA ILE A 471 29.97 19.02 -40.34
C ILE A 471 31.08 19.43 -39.36
N LYS A 472 32.32 19.11 -39.70
CA LYS A 472 33.51 19.43 -38.91
C LYS A 472 34.03 20.82 -39.25
N VAL A 473 33.66 21.82 -38.46
CA VAL A 473 33.99 23.23 -38.67
C VAL A 473 35.40 23.52 -38.15
N ALA A 474 36.28 24.00 -39.03
CA ALA A 474 37.66 24.37 -38.77
C ALA A 474 37.98 25.77 -39.31
N MET A 475 39.14 26.30 -38.94
CA MET A 475 39.74 27.45 -39.63
C MET A 475 40.60 26.93 -40.78
N ALA A 476 40.79 27.73 -41.83
CA ALA A 476 41.68 27.32 -42.92
C ALA A 476 42.42 28.50 -43.53
N ALA A 477 43.74 28.42 -43.63
CA ALA A 477 44.54 29.41 -44.34
C ALA A 477 44.64 29.05 -45.83
N ARG A 478 44.87 30.04 -46.70
CA ARG A 478 45.29 29.78 -48.08
C ARG A 478 46.49 28.82 -48.16
N SER A 479 46.50 27.94 -49.15
CA SER A 479 47.42 26.79 -49.19
C SER A 479 48.91 27.15 -49.31
N ASP A 480 49.22 28.35 -49.75
CA ASP A 480 50.58 28.89 -49.84
C ASP A 480 51.05 29.64 -48.58
N TRP A 481 50.22 29.73 -47.52
CA TRP A 481 50.58 30.28 -46.21
C TRP A 481 50.56 29.21 -45.10
N PRO A 482 51.49 28.23 -45.11
CA PRO A 482 51.57 27.21 -44.07
C PRO A 482 51.91 27.79 -42.69
N GLU A 483 52.59 28.94 -42.63
CA GLU A 483 52.88 29.65 -41.38
C GLU A 483 51.58 30.10 -40.69
N LEU A 484 50.62 30.66 -41.44
CA LEU A 484 49.33 31.07 -40.88
C LEU A 484 48.57 29.86 -40.32
N GLN A 485 48.53 28.74 -41.04
CA GLN A 485 47.93 27.50 -40.53
C GLN A 485 48.58 27.07 -39.21
N SER A 486 49.92 27.05 -39.15
CA SER A 486 50.66 26.67 -37.94
C SER A 486 50.36 27.61 -36.76
N ILE A 487 50.31 28.93 -37.01
CA ILE A 487 49.95 29.94 -36.01
C ILE A 487 48.53 29.71 -35.49
N LEU A 488 47.56 29.49 -36.39
CA LEU A 488 46.16 29.22 -36.02
C LEU A 488 46.04 27.94 -35.18
N ILE A 489 46.73 26.85 -35.54
CA ILE A 489 46.75 25.61 -34.76
C ILE A 489 47.30 25.86 -33.35
N LYS A 490 48.44 26.57 -33.24
CA LYS A 490 49.06 26.88 -31.95
C LYS A 490 48.18 27.78 -31.09
N ALA A 491 47.52 28.77 -31.70
CA ALA A 491 46.61 29.67 -31.01
C ALA A 491 45.35 28.91 -30.53
N LEU A 492 44.73 28.10 -31.39
CA LEU A 492 43.58 27.25 -31.02
C LEU A 492 43.91 26.29 -29.87
N ASN A 493 45.12 25.72 -29.86
CA ASN A 493 45.58 24.84 -28.78
C ASN A 493 45.85 25.59 -27.47
N ALA A 494 46.09 26.90 -27.53
CA ALA A 494 46.30 27.74 -26.35
C ALA A 494 44.99 28.28 -25.75
N ILE A 495 43.89 28.30 -26.52
CA ILE A 495 42.56 28.62 -25.99
C ILE A 495 42.13 27.50 -25.06
N THR A 496 41.92 27.86 -23.80
CA THR A 496 41.56 26.95 -22.71
C THR A 496 40.14 26.42 -22.85
N ALA A 497 39.85 25.26 -22.26
CA ALA A 497 38.50 24.71 -22.23
C ALA A 497 37.47 25.67 -21.57
N GLU A 498 37.89 26.48 -20.58
CA GLU A 498 37.04 27.48 -19.95
C GLU A 498 36.64 28.60 -20.92
N GLU A 499 37.58 29.09 -21.73
CA GLU A 499 37.30 30.06 -22.78
C GLU A 499 36.39 29.47 -23.86
N ARG A 500 36.69 28.24 -24.32
CA ARG A 500 35.83 27.53 -25.30
C ARG A 500 34.41 27.37 -24.77
N ASN A 501 34.24 26.96 -23.52
CA ASN A 501 32.92 26.81 -22.90
C ASN A 501 32.21 28.15 -22.74
N THR A 502 32.93 29.22 -22.45
CA THR A 502 32.36 30.58 -22.41
C THR A 502 31.83 31.00 -23.79
N PHE A 503 32.58 30.72 -24.86
CA PHE A 503 32.12 31.00 -26.21
C PHE A 503 30.90 30.12 -26.56
N ASN A 504 30.97 28.83 -26.25
CA ASN A 504 29.92 27.86 -26.53
C ASN A 504 28.62 28.16 -25.79
N SER A 505 28.67 28.47 -24.48
CA SER A 505 27.49 28.78 -23.68
C SER A 505 26.77 30.06 -24.15
N ARG A 506 27.53 31.05 -24.63
CA ARG A 506 26.98 32.29 -25.19
C ARG A 506 26.19 32.06 -26.49
N TRP A 507 26.71 31.21 -27.37
CA TRP A 507 26.19 31.06 -28.73
C TRP A 507 25.32 29.81 -28.95
N MET A 508 25.52 28.76 -28.16
CA MET A 508 24.95 27.43 -28.39
C MET A 508 23.97 26.97 -27.30
N SER A 509 23.52 27.86 -26.40
CA SER A 509 22.51 27.50 -25.40
C SER A 509 21.16 27.19 -26.09
N LEU A 510 20.87 25.92 -26.32
CA LEU A 510 19.52 25.44 -26.62
C LEU A 510 18.69 25.56 -25.35
N GLN A 511 18.00 26.69 -25.16
CA GLN A 511 16.91 26.74 -24.19
C GLN A 511 15.80 25.83 -24.72
N ILE A 512 15.80 24.57 -24.30
CA ILE A 512 14.69 23.64 -24.51
C ILE A 512 13.53 24.14 -23.63
N GLY A 513 12.81 25.14 -24.12
CA GLY A 513 11.53 25.54 -23.58
C GLY A 513 10.53 24.43 -23.87
N ARG A 514 10.49 23.38 -23.04
CA ARG A 514 9.31 22.52 -22.95
C ARG A 514 8.16 23.40 -22.46
N MET A 515 7.38 23.97 -23.38
CA MET A 515 6.07 24.51 -23.05
C MET A 515 5.19 23.32 -22.69
N VAL A 516 5.21 22.91 -21.41
CA VAL A 516 4.16 22.03 -20.89
C VAL A 516 2.86 22.80 -21.04
N ASP A 517 1.95 22.32 -21.87
CA ASP A 517 0.62 22.90 -22.00
C ASP A 517 -0.15 22.66 -20.69
N TYR A 518 -0.06 23.64 -19.79
CA TYR A 518 -0.70 23.61 -18.48
C TYR A 518 -2.23 23.46 -18.59
N ALA A 519 -2.85 23.81 -19.73
CA ALA A 519 -4.28 23.60 -19.92
C ALA A 519 -4.64 22.11 -19.96
N MET A 520 -3.78 21.26 -20.54
CA MET A 520 -3.99 19.81 -20.56
C MET A 520 -3.82 19.21 -19.16
N VAL A 521 -2.82 19.67 -18.39
CA VAL A 521 -2.59 19.23 -17.01
C VAL A 521 -3.81 19.54 -16.13
N TRP A 522 -4.35 20.76 -16.23
CA TRP A 522 -5.53 21.17 -15.47
C TRP A 522 -6.79 20.38 -15.83
N ARG A 523 -6.99 20.00 -17.10
CA ARG A 523 -8.12 19.14 -17.51
C ARG A 523 -8.08 17.78 -16.82
N TRP A 524 -6.90 17.15 -16.76
CA TRP A 524 -6.74 15.86 -16.10
C TRP A 524 -6.83 15.96 -14.57
N ALA A 525 -6.33 17.05 -13.98
CA ALA A 525 -6.48 17.31 -12.55
C ALA A 525 -7.96 17.44 -12.14
N VAL A 526 -8.77 18.16 -12.93
CA VAL A 526 -10.21 18.32 -12.69
C VAL A 526 -10.94 16.99 -12.87
N ALA A 527 -10.62 16.22 -13.91
CA ALA A 527 -11.21 14.89 -14.12
C ALA A 527 -10.89 13.93 -12.96
N GLY A 528 -9.64 13.92 -12.48
CA GLY A 528 -9.24 13.13 -11.32
C GLY A 528 -9.95 13.56 -10.04
N ALA A 529 -10.10 14.86 -9.80
CA ALA A 529 -10.82 15.39 -8.65
C ALA A 529 -12.31 14.99 -8.68
N LEU A 530 -12.95 14.98 -9.85
CA LEU A 530 -14.34 14.52 -10.01
C LEU A 530 -14.49 13.03 -9.69
N VAL A 531 -13.58 12.18 -10.17
CA VAL A 531 -13.58 10.74 -9.86
C VAL A 531 -13.40 10.52 -8.35
N LEU A 532 -12.48 11.26 -7.72
CA LEU A 532 -12.24 11.17 -6.29
C LEU A 532 -13.48 11.62 -5.48
N MET A 533 -14.14 12.71 -5.87
CA MET A 533 -15.38 13.16 -5.24
C MET A 533 -16.50 12.13 -5.37
N LEU A 534 -16.66 11.51 -6.55
CA LEU A 534 -17.63 10.43 -6.76
C LEU A 534 -17.32 9.21 -5.89
N PHE A 535 -16.04 8.84 -5.76
CA PHE A 535 -15.62 7.74 -4.89
C PHE A 535 -15.91 8.03 -3.41
N ILE A 536 -15.63 9.25 -2.94
CA ILE A 536 -15.94 9.68 -1.56
C ILE A 536 -17.45 9.67 -1.32
N ALA A 537 -18.24 10.22 -2.25
CA ALA A 537 -19.70 10.23 -2.15
C ALA A 537 -20.30 8.82 -2.16
N TRP A 538 -19.76 7.93 -3.01
CA TRP A 538 -20.13 6.52 -3.05
C TRP A 538 -19.83 5.83 -1.72
N ASN A 539 -18.64 6.03 -1.17
CA ASN A 539 -18.24 5.43 0.10
C ASN A 539 -19.10 5.93 1.27
N TRP A 540 -19.39 7.23 1.30
CA TRP A 540 -20.30 7.82 2.28
C TRP A 540 -21.73 7.28 2.17
N TYR A 541 -22.24 7.12 0.95
CA TYR A 541 -23.54 6.50 0.70
C TYR A 541 -23.58 5.04 1.17
N LEU A 542 -22.55 4.25 0.90
CA LEU A 542 -22.42 2.86 1.37
C LEU A 542 -22.42 2.78 2.90
N GLN A 543 -21.65 3.64 3.57
CA GLN A 543 -21.61 3.68 5.04
C GLN A 543 -22.95 4.04 5.66
N ARG A 544 -23.72 4.94 5.04
CA ARG A 544 -25.09 5.26 5.50
C ARG A 544 -26.03 4.07 5.33
N LYS A 545 -25.95 3.36 4.20
CA LYS A 545 -26.81 2.20 3.93
C LYS A 545 -26.53 1.03 4.89
N THR A 546 -25.27 0.73 5.19
CA THR A 546 -24.90 -0.31 6.16
C THR A 546 -25.32 0.05 7.60
N SER A 547 -25.22 1.33 7.97
CA SER A 547 -25.67 1.81 9.28
C SER A 547 -27.19 1.72 9.46
N ALA A 548 -27.97 2.03 8.42
CA ALA A 548 -29.42 1.91 8.46
C ALA A 548 -29.88 0.44 8.60
N GLN A 549 -29.28 -0.48 7.83
CA GLN A 549 -29.62 -1.90 7.89
C GLN A 549 -29.22 -2.55 9.22
N SER A 550 -28.06 -2.18 9.77
CA SER A 550 -27.62 -2.68 11.07
C SER A 550 -28.50 -2.19 12.22
N ALA A 551 -29.04 -0.97 12.15
CA ALA A 551 -30.01 -0.47 13.14
C ALA A 551 -31.36 -1.20 13.04
N GLU A 552 -31.87 -1.46 11.83
CA GLU A 552 -33.11 -2.22 11.65
C GLU A 552 -32.96 -3.68 12.14
N LEU A 553 -31.84 -4.32 11.81
CA LEU A 553 -31.57 -5.70 12.24
C LEU A 553 -31.45 -5.79 13.77
N ARG A 554 -30.81 -4.79 14.41
CA ARG A 554 -30.74 -4.70 15.88
C ARG A 554 -32.12 -4.55 16.51
N ARG A 555 -33.00 -3.71 15.93
CA ARG A 555 -34.37 -3.56 16.42
C ARG A 555 -35.16 -4.86 16.33
N LYS A 556 -35.09 -5.56 15.19
CA LYS A 556 -35.77 -6.87 15.03
C LYS A 556 -35.21 -7.93 15.96
N ASN A 557 -33.89 -7.97 16.17
CA ASN A 557 -33.30 -8.90 17.12
C ASN A 557 -33.75 -8.62 18.56
N GLN A 558 -33.78 -7.34 18.98
CA GLN A 558 -34.29 -6.97 20.31
C GLN A 558 -35.78 -7.30 20.47
N GLU A 559 -36.58 -7.09 19.42
CA GLU A 559 -38.00 -7.45 19.42
C GLU A 559 -38.21 -8.97 19.54
N LEU A 560 -37.46 -9.76 18.78
CA LEU A 560 -37.49 -11.22 18.86
C LEU A 560 -37.01 -11.74 20.23
N GLU A 561 -35.93 -11.16 20.78
CA GLU A 561 -35.44 -11.53 22.11
C GLU A 561 -36.50 -11.25 23.19
N MET A 562 -37.18 -10.11 23.13
CA MET A 562 -38.29 -9.81 24.04
C MET A 562 -39.47 -10.77 23.85
N GLU A 563 -39.84 -11.10 22.61
CA GLU A 563 -40.93 -12.05 22.34
C GLU A 563 -40.62 -13.44 22.91
N VAL A 564 -39.38 -13.93 22.72
CA VAL A 564 -38.93 -15.22 23.24
C VAL A 564 -38.95 -15.23 24.77
N GLU A 565 -38.49 -14.18 25.43
CA GLU A 565 -38.48 -14.11 26.89
C GLU A 565 -39.90 -14.04 27.48
N VAL A 566 -40.82 -13.30 26.84
CA VAL A 566 -42.23 -13.27 27.23
C VAL A 566 -42.88 -14.65 27.09
N ARG A 567 -42.64 -15.35 25.97
CA ARG A 567 -43.15 -16.72 25.77
C ARG A 567 -42.60 -17.69 26.80
N ARG A 568 -41.29 -17.63 27.07
CA ARG A 568 -40.63 -18.51 28.06
C ARG A 568 -41.24 -18.35 29.45
N ARG A 569 -41.49 -17.11 29.89
CA ARG A 569 -42.13 -16.85 31.19
C ARG A 569 -43.56 -17.39 31.25
N ALA A 570 -44.34 -17.20 30.19
CA ALA A 570 -45.71 -17.74 30.12
C ALA A 570 -45.73 -19.28 30.17
N GLU A 571 -44.77 -19.94 29.52
CA GLU A 571 -44.61 -21.40 29.57
C GLU A 571 -44.20 -21.91 30.96
N GLU A 572 -43.27 -21.23 31.63
CA GLU A 572 -42.85 -21.56 32.99
C GLU A 572 -44.01 -21.43 33.99
N GLU A 573 -44.78 -20.34 33.92
CA GLU A 573 -45.98 -20.14 34.75
C GLU A 573 -47.04 -21.22 34.50
N ALA A 574 -47.29 -21.56 33.24
CA ALA A 574 -48.22 -22.62 32.87
C ALA A 574 -47.76 -24.00 33.37
N LEU A 575 -46.45 -24.27 33.34
CA LEU A 575 -45.88 -25.53 33.83
C LEU A 575 -46.01 -25.65 35.35
N VAL A 576 -45.73 -24.58 36.09
CA VAL A 576 -45.90 -24.55 37.55
C VAL A 576 -47.37 -24.74 37.94
N ALA A 577 -48.29 -24.04 37.26
CA ALA A 577 -49.73 -24.22 37.49
C ALA A 577 -50.19 -25.65 37.19
N THR A 578 -49.70 -26.24 36.09
CA THR A 578 -50.01 -27.62 35.70
C THR A 578 -49.51 -28.62 36.75
N GLN A 579 -48.27 -28.47 37.22
CA GLN A 579 -47.69 -29.36 38.23
C GLN A 579 -48.40 -29.26 39.59
N SER A 580 -48.79 -28.05 40.00
CA SER A 580 -49.60 -27.82 41.21
C SER A 580 -50.95 -28.54 41.13
N LYS A 581 -51.65 -28.40 39.99
CA LYS A 581 -52.91 -29.08 39.71
C LYS A 581 -52.77 -30.60 39.71
N SER A 582 -51.68 -31.13 39.15
CA SER A 582 -51.41 -32.58 39.19
C SER A 582 -51.16 -33.10 40.60
N ARG A 583 -50.45 -32.36 41.46
CA ARG A 583 -50.23 -32.75 42.87
C ARG A 583 -51.53 -32.74 43.68
N LEU A 584 -52.39 -31.73 43.46
CA LEU A 584 -53.72 -31.65 44.07
C LEU A 584 -54.57 -32.88 43.74
N LEU A 585 -54.68 -33.23 42.46
CA LEU A 585 -55.47 -34.38 42.00
C LEU A 585 -54.95 -35.71 42.54
N ALA A 586 -53.62 -35.85 42.68
CA ALA A 586 -53.02 -37.05 43.24
C ALA A 586 -53.37 -37.22 44.73
N ASN A 587 -53.27 -36.16 45.53
CA ASN A 587 -53.63 -36.18 46.95
C ASN A 587 -55.12 -36.45 47.16
N MET A 588 -55.99 -35.78 46.38
CA MET A 588 -57.44 -36.02 46.42
C MET A 588 -57.79 -37.48 46.10
N SER A 589 -57.16 -38.05 45.08
CA SER A 589 -57.40 -39.46 44.71
C SER A 589 -57.04 -40.41 45.85
N HIS A 590 -55.99 -40.10 46.61
CA HIS A 590 -55.56 -40.93 47.74
C HIS A 590 -56.57 -40.85 48.90
N GLU A 591 -57.00 -39.63 49.26
CA GLU A 591 -57.93 -39.43 50.39
C GLU A 591 -59.36 -39.91 50.08
N LEU A 592 -59.77 -39.97 48.80
CA LEU A 592 -61.06 -40.58 48.39
C LEU A 592 -61.00 -42.11 48.42
N ARG A 593 -59.88 -42.71 48.02
CA ARG A 593 -59.72 -44.18 47.96
C ARG A 593 -59.81 -44.83 49.34
N THR A 594 -59.25 -44.21 50.37
CA THR A 594 -59.21 -44.78 51.72
C THR A 594 -60.61 -45.07 52.31
N PRO A 595 -61.53 -44.09 52.43
CA PRO A 595 -62.89 -44.37 52.92
C PRO A 595 -63.69 -45.23 51.94
N LEU A 596 -63.48 -45.10 50.64
CA LEU A 596 -64.15 -45.94 49.65
C LEU A 596 -63.75 -47.42 49.80
N ASN A 597 -62.46 -47.71 50.01
CA ASN A 597 -61.97 -49.05 50.25
C ASN A 597 -62.48 -49.61 51.59
N ALA A 598 -62.70 -48.76 52.60
CA ALA A 598 -63.34 -49.19 53.85
C ALA A 598 -64.81 -49.55 53.62
N ILE A 599 -65.58 -48.73 52.89
CA ILE A 599 -66.98 -49.01 52.51
C ILE A 599 -67.06 -50.33 51.74
N ILE A 600 -66.23 -50.49 50.70
CA ILE A 600 -66.20 -51.70 49.87
C ILE A 600 -65.77 -52.90 50.73
N GLY A 601 -64.69 -52.79 51.49
CA GLY A 601 -64.15 -53.90 52.28
C GLY A 601 -65.11 -54.41 53.36
N PHE A 602 -65.71 -53.51 54.15
CA PHE A 602 -66.70 -53.92 55.16
C PHE A 602 -68.00 -54.39 54.50
N SER A 603 -68.40 -53.82 53.36
CA SER A 603 -69.56 -54.30 52.59
C SER A 603 -69.32 -55.70 52.01
N ASP A 604 -68.14 -55.96 51.46
CA ASP A 604 -67.73 -57.26 50.92
C ASP A 604 -67.63 -58.31 52.01
N LEU A 605 -67.12 -57.96 53.20
CA LEU A 605 -67.10 -58.87 54.35
C LEU A 605 -68.52 -59.29 54.76
N LEU A 606 -69.48 -58.36 54.75
CA LEU A 606 -70.90 -58.64 55.00
C LEU A 606 -71.54 -59.46 53.86
N HIS A 607 -71.10 -59.26 52.61
CA HIS A 607 -71.66 -59.93 51.43
C HIS A 607 -71.12 -61.36 51.23
N SER A 608 -69.81 -61.56 51.36
CA SER A 608 -69.09 -62.79 50.97
C SER A 608 -69.26 -63.98 51.92
N ASN A 609 -69.43 -63.74 53.22
CA ASN A 609 -69.54 -64.81 54.22
C ASN A 609 -71.00 -65.19 54.56
N GLY A 610 -71.99 -64.49 54.01
CA GLY A 610 -73.40 -64.63 54.37
C GLY A 610 -73.73 -64.02 55.74
N LEU A 611 -74.92 -63.43 55.89
CA LEU A 611 -75.29 -62.69 57.11
C LEU A 611 -75.24 -63.57 58.38
N ASP A 612 -75.48 -64.87 58.28
CA ASP A 612 -75.52 -65.79 59.42
C ASP A 612 -74.14 -66.17 60.00
N ALA A 613 -73.05 -65.85 59.30
CA ALA A 613 -71.68 -66.17 59.73
C ALA A 613 -71.12 -65.22 60.82
N PHE A 614 -71.78 -64.09 61.08
CA PHE A 614 -71.34 -63.11 62.08
C PHE A 614 -72.37 -62.92 63.20
N PRO A 615 -71.94 -62.80 64.47
CA PRO A 615 -72.79 -62.33 65.56
C PRO A 615 -73.41 -60.96 65.23
N GLU A 616 -74.63 -60.71 65.70
CA GLU A 616 -75.37 -59.46 65.46
C GLU A 616 -74.55 -58.21 65.80
N THR A 617 -73.76 -58.28 66.88
CA THR A 617 -72.86 -57.21 67.32
C THR A 617 -71.84 -56.81 66.24
N ARG A 618 -71.20 -57.77 65.57
CA ARG A 618 -70.23 -57.48 64.49
C ARG A 618 -70.89 -56.99 63.21
N ARG A 619 -72.12 -57.42 62.92
CA ARG A 619 -72.87 -56.89 61.76
C ARG A 619 -73.21 -55.42 61.96
N VAL A 620 -73.67 -55.04 63.16
CA VAL A 620 -73.93 -53.64 63.53
C VAL A 620 -72.65 -52.82 63.52
N GLU A 621 -71.54 -53.38 64.01
CA GLU A 621 -70.22 -52.74 63.98
C GLU A 621 -69.75 -52.46 62.54
N TYR A 622 -69.79 -53.45 61.64
CA TYR A 622 -69.39 -53.27 60.24
C TYR A 622 -70.32 -52.32 59.48
N ALA A 623 -71.63 -52.41 59.71
CA ALA A 623 -72.59 -51.44 59.16
C ALA A 623 -72.30 -50.02 59.69
N GLY A 624 -71.90 -49.90 60.96
CA GLY A 624 -71.42 -48.65 61.55
C GLY A 624 -70.16 -48.11 60.87
N HIS A 625 -69.19 -48.97 60.57
CA HIS A 625 -67.99 -48.58 59.83
C HIS A 625 -68.30 -48.12 58.40
N ILE A 626 -69.17 -48.82 57.67
CA ILE A 626 -69.63 -48.42 56.34
C ILE A 626 -70.33 -47.05 56.40
N HIS A 627 -71.24 -46.87 57.36
CA HIS A 627 -71.98 -45.62 57.51
C HIS A 627 -71.06 -44.44 57.87
N SER A 628 -70.10 -44.66 58.77
CA SER A 628 -69.10 -43.66 59.14
C SER A 628 -68.20 -43.30 57.96
N ALA A 629 -67.67 -44.30 57.24
CA ALA A 629 -66.83 -44.09 56.07
C ALA A 629 -67.59 -43.39 54.92
N GLY A 630 -68.88 -43.71 54.72
CA GLY A 630 -69.77 -43.05 53.76
C GLY A 630 -70.04 -41.59 54.10
N ARG A 631 -70.30 -41.28 55.37
CA ARG A 631 -70.43 -39.89 55.85
C ARG A 631 -69.13 -39.12 55.71
N HIS A 632 -68.00 -39.75 56.00
CA HIS A 632 -66.68 -39.12 55.84
C HIS A 632 -66.40 -38.77 54.38
N LEU A 633 -66.66 -39.68 53.45
CA LEU A 633 -66.51 -39.44 52.01
C LEU A 633 -67.41 -38.30 51.51
N LEU A 634 -68.68 -38.25 51.96
CA LEU A 634 -69.60 -37.19 51.58
C LEU A 634 -69.13 -35.81 52.07
N ASN A 635 -68.63 -35.72 53.30
CA ASN A 635 -68.07 -34.48 53.84
C ASN A 635 -66.84 -34.04 53.03
N LEU A 636 -65.92 -34.97 52.71
CA LEU A 636 -64.74 -34.70 51.90
C LEU A 636 -65.10 -34.16 50.50
N VAL A 637 -66.12 -34.73 49.86
CA VAL A 637 -66.62 -34.25 48.56
C VAL A 637 -67.22 -32.84 48.69
N ASN A 638 -68.06 -32.60 49.70
CA ASN A 638 -68.67 -31.29 49.92
C ASN A 638 -67.62 -30.21 50.23
N ASP A 639 -66.62 -30.52 51.06
CA ASP A 639 -65.54 -29.59 51.40
C ASP A 639 -64.69 -29.24 50.16
N THR A 640 -64.45 -30.23 49.28
CA THR A 640 -63.73 -30.00 48.02
C THR A 640 -64.55 -29.13 47.06
N LEU A 641 -65.87 -29.37 46.97
CA LEU A 641 -66.76 -28.56 46.13
C LEU A 641 -66.86 -27.13 46.66
N ASP A 642 -66.97 -26.95 47.98
CA ASP A 642 -66.99 -25.63 48.62
C ASP A 642 -65.66 -24.89 48.36
N LEU A 643 -64.50 -25.56 48.52
CA LEU A 643 -63.20 -24.95 48.20
C LEU A 643 -63.09 -24.58 46.71
N SER A 644 -63.54 -25.46 45.80
CA SER A 644 -63.53 -25.18 44.36
C SER A 644 -64.44 -24.01 43.98
N ALA A 645 -65.58 -23.87 44.66
CA ALA A 645 -66.50 -22.75 44.46
C ALA A 645 -65.91 -21.43 44.97
N VAL A 646 -65.12 -21.46 46.06
CA VAL A 646 -64.37 -20.30 46.56
C VAL A 646 -63.27 -19.90 45.59
N GLU A 647 -62.41 -20.83 45.14
CA GLU A 647 -61.29 -20.52 44.23
C GLU A 647 -61.77 -19.92 42.90
N ALA A 648 -62.97 -20.32 42.45
CA ALA A 648 -63.61 -19.76 41.27
C ALA A 648 -64.34 -18.41 41.52
N GLY A 649 -64.34 -17.90 42.76
CA GLY A 649 -65.00 -16.65 43.15
C GLY A 649 -66.53 -16.72 43.18
N HIS A 650 -67.11 -17.92 43.30
CA HIS A 650 -68.55 -18.18 43.17
C HIS A 650 -69.27 -18.48 44.50
N MET A 651 -68.63 -18.29 45.65
CA MET A 651 -69.29 -18.46 46.95
C MET A 651 -70.32 -17.35 47.18
N THR A 652 -71.59 -17.70 47.31
CA THR A 652 -72.69 -16.79 47.68
C THR A 652 -73.05 -17.02 49.15
N LEU A 653 -73.16 -15.94 49.92
CA LEU A 653 -73.58 -15.96 51.33
C LEU A 653 -75.09 -15.75 51.43
N ASN A 654 -75.76 -16.56 52.26
CA ASN A 654 -77.17 -16.35 52.58
C ASN A 654 -77.26 -15.57 53.90
N GLU A 655 -77.28 -14.24 53.82
CA GLU A 655 -77.13 -13.37 54.99
C GLU A 655 -78.45 -13.19 55.75
N GLU A 656 -78.43 -13.49 57.05
CA GLU A 656 -79.54 -13.30 57.98
C GLU A 656 -79.09 -12.55 59.24
N THR A 657 -80.03 -12.17 60.12
CA THR A 657 -79.70 -11.50 61.40
C THR A 657 -79.95 -12.44 62.57
N PHE A 658 -78.91 -12.73 63.35
CA PHE A 658 -78.99 -13.61 64.52
C PHE A 658 -78.08 -13.08 65.65
N THR A 659 -78.11 -13.72 66.82
CA THR A 659 -77.20 -13.36 67.92
C THR A 659 -76.07 -14.38 68.05
N LEU A 660 -74.85 -13.91 68.33
CA LEU A 660 -73.71 -14.81 68.59
C LEU A 660 -74.00 -15.76 69.77
N ALA A 661 -74.72 -15.27 70.78
CA ALA A 661 -75.18 -16.08 71.90
C ALA A 661 -76.06 -17.26 71.46
N SER A 662 -77.08 -17.01 70.63
CA SER A 662 -77.98 -18.06 70.13
C SER A 662 -77.27 -19.06 69.22
N LEU A 663 -76.30 -18.60 68.42
CA LEU A 663 -75.48 -19.49 67.61
C LEU A 663 -74.65 -20.44 68.50
N LEU A 664 -73.98 -19.89 69.53
CA LEU A 664 -73.22 -20.70 70.48
C LEU A 664 -74.12 -21.63 71.31
N ASP A 665 -75.32 -21.20 71.71
CA ASP A 665 -76.29 -22.06 72.44
C ASP A 665 -76.67 -23.29 71.62
N ASN A 666 -76.69 -23.17 70.29
CA ASN A 666 -76.96 -24.29 69.39
C ASN A 666 -75.71 -25.16 69.13
N VAL A 667 -74.50 -24.58 69.15
CA VAL A 667 -73.25 -25.31 68.84
C VAL A 667 -72.74 -26.09 70.04
N MET A 668 -72.76 -25.52 71.24
CA MET A 668 -72.16 -26.14 72.44
C MET A 668 -72.73 -27.54 72.75
N PRO A 669 -74.06 -27.79 72.71
CA PRO A 669 -74.61 -29.12 72.97
C PRO A 669 -74.18 -30.18 71.93
N MET A 670 -73.92 -29.76 70.69
CA MET A 670 -73.49 -30.67 69.62
C MET A 670 -72.10 -31.28 69.88
N LEU A 671 -71.26 -30.58 70.65
CA LEU A 671 -69.87 -30.97 70.93
C LEU A 671 -69.68 -31.50 72.35
N GLU A 672 -70.72 -31.48 73.19
CA GLU A 672 -70.66 -31.93 74.58
C GLU A 672 -70.33 -33.42 74.68
N GLN A 673 -70.97 -34.26 73.87
CA GLN A 673 -70.70 -35.71 73.86
C GLN A 673 -69.27 -36.00 73.41
N ARG A 674 -68.78 -35.31 72.36
CA ARG A 674 -67.40 -35.48 71.88
C ARG A 674 -66.38 -35.05 72.92
N SER A 675 -66.64 -33.96 73.65
CA SER A 675 -65.78 -33.50 74.73
C SER A 675 -65.69 -34.54 75.86
N LYS A 676 -66.82 -35.17 76.23
CA LYS A 676 -66.86 -36.26 77.21
C LYS A 676 -66.10 -37.50 76.73
N ASP A 677 -66.29 -37.89 75.49
CA ASP A 677 -65.59 -39.04 74.89
C ASP A 677 -64.06 -38.81 74.81
N ALA A 678 -63.64 -37.57 74.56
CA ALA A 678 -62.23 -37.16 74.56
C ALA A 678 -61.64 -36.94 75.96
N GLY A 679 -62.49 -36.89 77.00
CA GLY A 679 -62.07 -36.57 78.38
C GLY A 679 -61.63 -35.12 78.59
N VAL A 680 -62.14 -34.18 77.79
CA VAL A 680 -61.79 -32.75 77.83
C VAL A 680 -62.93 -31.95 78.45
N GLU A 681 -62.61 -30.97 79.30
CA GLU A 681 -63.60 -30.07 79.90
C GLU A 681 -63.94 -28.91 78.94
N LEU A 682 -65.18 -28.84 78.48
CA LEU A 682 -65.66 -27.77 77.59
C LEU A 682 -66.45 -26.72 78.39
N LEU A 683 -65.93 -25.50 78.45
CA LEU A 683 -66.47 -24.39 79.23
C LEU A 683 -66.91 -23.24 78.32
N ARG A 684 -68.07 -22.66 78.62
CA ARG A 684 -68.55 -21.42 78.00
C ARG A 684 -68.50 -20.28 78.99
N VAL A 685 -67.90 -19.16 78.59
CA VAL A 685 -67.94 -17.91 79.35
C VAL A 685 -69.15 -17.10 78.89
N GLN A 686 -70.11 -16.89 79.80
CA GLN A 686 -71.30 -16.07 79.53
C GLN A 686 -70.97 -14.59 79.73
N GLN A 687 -70.97 -13.81 78.65
CA GLN A 687 -70.87 -12.35 78.68
C GLN A 687 -72.26 -11.70 78.76
N ALA A 688 -72.38 -10.54 79.41
CA ALA A 688 -73.64 -9.80 79.53
C ALA A 688 -73.85 -8.89 78.30
N GLY A 689 -74.74 -9.28 77.39
CA GLY A 689 -75.06 -8.55 76.15
C GLY A 689 -75.03 -9.46 74.93
N GLY A 690 -76.05 -9.36 74.06
CA GLY A 690 -76.14 -10.19 72.85
C GLY A 690 -75.62 -9.45 71.63
N LEU A 691 -74.44 -9.83 71.12
CA LEU A 691 -73.93 -9.27 69.87
C LEU A 691 -74.81 -9.76 68.69
N ARG A 692 -75.55 -8.83 68.07
CA ARG A 692 -76.37 -9.09 66.88
C ARG A 692 -75.50 -8.99 65.64
N ILE A 693 -75.48 -10.06 64.84
CA ILE A 693 -74.65 -10.19 63.65
C ILE A 693 -75.52 -10.31 62.41
N HIS A 694 -75.11 -9.64 61.34
CA HIS A 694 -75.63 -9.86 59.99
C HIS A 694 -74.66 -10.70 59.17
N GLY A 695 -75.03 -11.94 58.84
CA GLY A 695 -74.18 -12.89 58.10
C GLY A 695 -74.87 -14.23 57.88
N ASP A 696 -74.18 -15.19 57.26
CA ASP A 696 -74.73 -16.53 57.03
C ASP A 696 -74.55 -17.40 58.29
N GLU A 697 -75.64 -17.61 59.05
CA GLU A 697 -75.59 -18.34 60.32
C GLU A 697 -75.08 -19.78 60.11
N ARG A 698 -75.46 -20.43 59.00
CA ARG A 698 -75.08 -21.82 58.71
C ARG A 698 -73.58 -21.92 58.44
N ARG A 699 -73.01 -21.00 57.67
CA ARG A 699 -71.57 -20.98 57.37
C ARG A 699 -70.74 -20.58 58.59
N LEU A 700 -71.20 -19.62 59.39
CA LEU A 700 -70.51 -19.26 60.63
C LEU A 700 -70.59 -20.38 61.69
N ARG A 701 -71.72 -21.10 61.77
CA ARG A 701 -71.84 -22.34 62.56
C ARG A 701 -70.79 -23.37 62.17
N GLN A 702 -70.57 -23.56 60.87
CA GLN A 702 -69.57 -24.49 60.34
C GLN A 702 -68.15 -24.13 60.80
N VAL A 703 -67.79 -22.84 60.73
CA VAL A 703 -66.49 -22.34 61.20
C VAL A 703 -66.32 -22.58 62.69
N ILE A 704 -67.31 -22.21 63.51
CA ILE A 704 -67.23 -22.35 64.97
C ILE A 704 -67.15 -23.82 65.40
N ILE A 705 -67.97 -24.70 64.79
CA ILE A 705 -67.88 -26.15 65.04
C ILE A 705 -66.48 -26.65 64.71
N ASN A 706 -65.91 -26.25 63.57
CA ASN A 706 -64.58 -26.69 63.17
C ASN A 706 -63.48 -26.18 64.12
N LEU A 707 -63.57 -24.94 64.63
CA LEU A 707 -62.60 -24.42 65.60
C LEU A 707 -62.68 -25.17 66.94
N ILE A 708 -63.88 -25.38 67.48
CA ILE A 708 -64.07 -26.08 68.77
C ILE A 708 -63.73 -27.57 68.64
N ASP A 709 -64.11 -28.23 67.54
CA ASP A 709 -63.78 -29.65 67.31
C ASP A 709 -62.27 -29.86 67.19
N ASN A 710 -61.55 -28.96 66.52
CA ASN A 710 -60.09 -28.99 66.49
C ASN A 710 -59.50 -28.77 67.89
N ALA A 711 -60.02 -27.81 68.67
CA ALA A 711 -59.57 -27.57 70.04
C ALA A 711 -59.75 -28.80 70.94
N ILE A 712 -60.91 -29.48 70.88
CA ILE A 712 -61.17 -30.71 71.63
C ILE A 712 -60.21 -31.82 71.18
N LYS A 713 -60.07 -32.01 69.87
CA LYS A 713 -59.27 -33.08 69.26
C LYS A 713 -57.79 -33.02 69.62
N PHE A 714 -57.22 -31.82 69.72
CA PHE A 714 -55.79 -31.61 69.99
C PHE A 714 -55.47 -31.32 71.46
N THR A 715 -56.48 -31.40 72.33
CA THR A 715 -56.33 -31.31 73.79
C THR A 715 -56.31 -32.71 74.40
N PRO A 716 -55.24 -33.11 75.11
CA PRO A 716 -55.20 -34.40 75.81
C PRO A 716 -56.29 -34.54 76.88
N ALA A 717 -56.66 -35.78 77.21
CA ALA A 717 -57.62 -36.07 78.28
C ALA A 717 -57.20 -35.41 79.61
N GLY A 718 -58.14 -34.73 80.27
CA GLY A 718 -57.91 -33.89 81.47
C GLY A 718 -57.64 -32.41 81.16
N GLY A 719 -57.53 -32.03 79.88
CA GLY A 719 -57.41 -30.63 79.47
C GLY A 719 -58.74 -29.88 79.42
N ARG A 720 -58.69 -28.60 79.03
CA ARG A 720 -59.84 -27.68 78.99
C ARG A 720 -59.89 -26.89 77.68
N VAL A 721 -61.10 -26.70 77.18
CA VAL A 721 -61.42 -25.82 76.05
C VAL A 721 -62.41 -24.76 76.54
N VAL A 722 -62.08 -23.49 76.34
CA VAL A 722 -62.88 -22.34 76.77
C VAL A 722 -63.37 -21.59 75.54
N VAL A 723 -64.67 -21.36 75.47
CA VAL A 723 -65.30 -20.58 74.39
C VAL A 723 -65.89 -19.30 74.97
N SER A 724 -65.48 -18.15 74.43
CA SER A 724 -65.97 -16.82 74.78
C SER A 724 -66.47 -16.06 73.57
N GLN A 725 -67.38 -15.12 73.82
CA GLN A 725 -67.69 -14.04 72.89
C GLN A 725 -66.80 -12.85 73.26
N ASP A 726 -66.22 -12.24 72.24
CA ASP A 726 -65.30 -11.12 72.39
C ASP A 726 -65.73 -9.96 71.49
N SER A 727 -65.44 -8.74 71.94
CA SER A 727 -65.64 -7.52 71.16
C SER A 727 -64.42 -6.62 71.31
N ASP A 728 -63.88 -6.15 70.20
CA ASP A 728 -62.67 -5.31 70.17
C ASP A 728 -63.00 -3.81 70.20
N GLU A 729 -62.01 -2.95 70.52
CA GLU A 729 -62.13 -1.48 70.56
C GLU A 729 -62.66 -0.88 69.24
N GLY A 730 -62.44 -1.57 68.11
CA GLY A 730 -62.96 -1.22 66.79
C GLY A 730 -64.40 -1.66 66.47
N ALA A 731 -65.19 -2.07 67.48
CA ALA A 731 -66.55 -2.61 67.32
C ALA A 731 -66.64 -3.89 66.47
N ARG A 732 -65.55 -4.67 66.39
CA ARG A 732 -65.54 -6.02 65.81
C ARG A 732 -66.17 -7.00 66.79
N ALA A 733 -66.91 -7.98 66.28
CA ALA A 733 -67.45 -9.07 67.08
C ALA A 733 -66.69 -10.36 66.80
N GLY A 734 -66.38 -11.13 67.84
CA GLY A 734 -65.60 -12.34 67.71
C GLY A 734 -66.03 -13.49 68.60
N VAL A 735 -65.58 -14.68 68.23
CA VAL A 735 -65.65 -15.89 69.05
C VAL A 735 -64.22 -16.37 69.26
N THR A 736 -63.80 -16.42 70.52
CA THR A 736 -62.49 -16.94 70.88
C THR A 736 -62.64 -18.34 71.46
N VAL A 737 -61.83 -19.26 70.93
CA VAL A 737 -61.68 -20.64 71.39
C VAL A 737 -60.26 -20.79 71.93
N VAL A 738 -60.13 -21.08 73.22
CA VAL A 738 -58.86 -21.27 73.91
C VAL A 738 -58.74 -22.72 74.37
N ASP A 739 -57.71 -23.41 73.95
CA ASP A 739 -57.32 -24.72 74.47
C ASP A 739 -55.96 -24.68 75.18
N ASN A 740 -55.74 -25.66 76.07
CA ASN A 740 -54.44 -25.91 76.69
C ASN A 740 -53.78 -27.20 76.14
N GLY A 741 -54.01 -27.50 74.86
CA GLY A 741 -53.54 -28.69 74.18
C GLY A 741 -52.08 -28.61 73.72
N ILE A 742 -51.75 -29.42 72.71
CA ILE A 742 -50.35 -29.61 72.25
C ILE A 742 -49.70 -28.37 71.65
N GLY A 743 -50.48 -27.39 71.20
CA GLY A 743 -50.01 -26.17 70.54
C GLY A 743 -49.24 -26.41 69.21
N MET A 744 -48.83 -25.33 68.56
CA MET A 744 -48.20 -25.32 67.23
C MET A 744 -47.04 -24.33 67.14
N SER A 745 -46.02 -24.64 66.34
CA SER A 745 -44.96 -23.70 65.96
C SER A 745 -45.45 -22.66 64.94
N PRO A 746 -44.78 -21.50 64.78
CA PRO A 746 -45.16 -20.48 63.80
C PRO A 746 -45.26 -21.00 62.35
N ALA A 747 -44.38 -21.93 61.98
CA ALA A 747 -44.43 -22.58 60.67
C ALA A 747 -45.65 -23.51 60.53
N GLN A 748 -46.02 -24.22 61.60
CA GLN A 748 -47.23 -25.06 61.64
C GLN A 748 -48.52 -24.23 61.61
N VAL A 749 -48.56 -23.10 62.30
CA VAL A 749 -49.71 -22.15 62.22
C VAL A 749 -49.88 -21.66 60.77
N THR A 750 -48.79 -21.29 60.10
CA THR A 750 -48.84 -20.84 58.69
C THR A 750 -49.27 -21.96 57.73
N SER A 751 -48.81 -23.19 57.97
CA SER A 751 -49.18 -24.36 57.17
C SER A 751 -50.62 -24.84 57.42
N ALA A 752 -51.14 -24.67 58.64
CA ALA A 752 -52.49 -25.10 59.02
C ALA A 752 -53.63 -24.41 58.23
N PHE A 753 -53.38 -23.22 57.69
CA PHE A 753 -54.33 -22.50 56.81
C PHE A 753 -54.19 -22.88 55.33
N ARG A 754 -53.23 -23.73 54.93
CA ARG A 754 -53.07 -24.20 53.56
C ARG A 754 -53.85 -25.50 53.35
N ALA A 755 -54.65 -25.53 52.28
CA ALA A 755 -55.41 -26.72 51.93
C ALA A 755 -54.49 -27.93 51.71
N PHE A 756 -54.88 -29.09 52.25
CA PHE A 756 -54.20 -30.38 52.09
C PHE A 756 -52.79 -30.48 52.71
N GLU A 757 -52.33 -29.49 53.49
CA GLU A 757 -51.10 -29.61 54.29
C GLU A 757 -51.43 -30.12 55.71
N ARG A 758 -50.87 -31.27 56.10
CA ARG A 758 -50.90 -31.79 57.49
C ARG A 758 -49.53 -31.63 58.14
N GLY A 759 -49.50 -31.31 59.43
CA GLY A 759 -48.26 -31.25 60.21
C GLY A 759 -47.51 -32.59 60.24
N THR A 760 -46.17 -32.55 60.32
CA THR A 760 -45.29 -33.72 60.25
C THR A 760 -45.20 -34.54 61.55
N ASP A 761 -45.83 -34.07 62.62
CA ASP A 761 -45.75 -34.66 63.97
C ASP A 761 -46.54 -35.99 64.06
N PRO A 762 -45.98 -37.07 64.64
CA PRO A 762 -46.67 -38.35 64.83
C PRO A 762 -48.03 -38.24 65.51
N PHE A 763 -48.21 -37.29 66.44
CA PHE A 763 -49.48 -37.10 67.14
C PHE A 763 -50.57 -36.51 66.23
N VAL A 764 -50.17 -35.66 65.26
CA VAL A 764 -51.03 -35.03 64.25
C VAL A 764 -51.38 -36.00 63.11
N ARG A 765 -50.53 -37.00 62.83
CA ARG A 765 -50.83 -38.06 61.84
C ARG A 765 -51.86 -39.08 62.34
N ALA A 766 -51.95 -39.29 63.65
CA ALA A 766 -52.88 -40.25 64.25
C ALA A 766 -54.33 -39.73 64.32
N SER A 767 -54.55 -38.45 64.02
CA SER A 767 -55.81 -37.76 64.25
C SER A 767 -56.63 -37.57 62.96
N GLU A 768 -57.82 -38.16 62.83
CA GLU A 768 -58.67 -38.12 61.62
C GLU A 768 -59.04 -36.70 61.12
N GLY A 769 -58.75 -36.34 59.87
CA GLY A 769 -59.26 -35.10 59.24
C GLY A 769 -58.46 -34.61 58.02
N VAL A 770 -59.12 -34.18 56.95
CA VAL A 770 -58.54 -33.92 55.59
C VAL A 770 -57.54 -32.75 55.53
N GLY A 771 -57.43 -31.92 56.58
CA GLY A 771 -56.62 -30.70 56.55
C GLY A 771 -57.25 -29.58 55.70
N LEU A 772 -58.55 -29.68 55.40
CA LEU A 772 -59.31 -28.66 54.67
C LEU A 772 -60.06 -27.70 55.60
N GLY A 773 -60.34 -28.11 56.84
CA GLY A 773 -61.25 -27.39 57.72
C GLY A 773 -60.83 -25.95 58.00
N LEU A 774 -59.57 -25.70 58.35
CA LEU A 774 -59.07 -24.36 58.66
C LEU A 774 -58.89 -23.47 57.42
N ALA A 775 -58.44 -24.05 56.30
CA ALA A 775 -58.38 -23.35 55.02
C ALA A 775 -59.78 -22.89 54.56
N LEU A 776 -60.76 -23.79 54.60
CA LEU A 776 -62.16 -23.46 54.29
C LEU A 776 -62.76 -22.47 55.29
N SER A 777 -62.42 -22.59 56.58
CA SER A 777 -62.89 -21.66 57.61
C SER A 777 -62.38 -20.24 57.38
N SER A 778 -61.11 -20.10 56.98
CA SER A 778 -60.51 -18.82 56.59
C SER A 778 -61.22 -18.22 55.37
N GLU A 779 -61.47 -19.03 54.33
CA GLU A 779 -62.14 -18.53 53.13
C GLU A 779 -63.61 -18.15 53.37
N ILE A 780 -64.35 -18.92 54.18
CA ILE A 780 -65.72 -18.57 54.60
C ILE A 780 -65.71 -17.23 55.35
N LEU A 781 -64.72 -16.99 56.22
CA LEU A 781 -64.64 -15.73 56.95
C LEU A 781 -64.23 -14.56 56.07
N LYS A 782 -63.29 -14.75 55.14
CA LYS A 782 -62.94 -13.73 54.14
C LYS A 782 -64.17 -13.34 53.30
N ALA A 783 -65.02 -14.29 52.92
CA ALA A 783 -66.29 -13.99 52.24
C ALA A 783 -67.22 -13.12 53.10
N HIS A 784 -67.18 -13.26 54.44
CA HIS A 784 -67.88 -12.38 55.37
C HIS A 784 -67.15 -11.04 55.65
N GLY A 785 -65.96 -10.83 55.10
CA GLY A 785 -65.09 -9.69 55.39
C GLY A 785 -64.34 -9.80 56.73
N GLY A 786 -64.35 -10.99 57.34
CA GLY A 786 -63.71 -11.29 58.61
C GLY A 786 -62.39 -12.06 58.46
N GLU A 787 -61.75 -12.35 59.58
CA GLU A 787 -60.47 -13.07 59.64
C GLU A 787 -60.40 -14.03 60.83
N ILE A 788 -59.47 -15.00 60.77
CA ILE A 788 -59.13 -15.87 61.90
C ILE A 788 -57.74 -15.48 62.37
N GLU A 789 -57.65 -15.00 63.60
CA GLU A 789 -56.38 -14.83 64.30
C GLU A 789 -56.08 -16.09 65.09
N MET A 790 -54.86 -16.62 64.95
CA MET A 790 -54.44 -17.82 65.66
C MET A 790 -53.08 -17.60 66.33
N VAL A 791 -53.08 -17.70 67.65
CA VAL A 791 -51.87 -17.63 68.48
C VAL A 791 -51.70 -18.98 69.17
N SER A 792 -50.60 -19.65 68.87
CA SER A 792 -50.30 -20.98 69.41
C SER A 792 -48.82 -21.09 69.75
N ARG A 793 -48.50 -21.85 70.79
CA ARG A 793 -47.13 -22.16 71.18
C ARG A 793 -47.03 -23.64 71.54
N PRO A 794 -46.00 -24.37 71.08
CA PRO A 794 -45.86 -25.79 71.38
C PRO A 794 -45.88 -26.05 72.89
N GLY A 795 -46.79 -26.92 73.34
CA GLY A 795 -46.98 -27.31 74.73
C GLY A 795 -47.79 -26.33 75.61
N GLU A 796 -48.19 -25.16 75.09
CA GLU A 796 -48.95 -24.15 75.84
C GLU A 796 -50.42 -24.02 75.40
N GLY A 797 -50.81 -24.70 74.30
CA GLY A 797 -52.16 -24.66 73.73
C GLY A 797 -52.34 -23.65 72.59
N THR A 798 -53.57 -23.50 72.12
CA THR A 798 -53.93 -22.59 71.02
C THR A 798 -55.08 -21.65 71.42
N THR A 799 -54.95 -20.38 71.03
CA THR A 799 -56.02 -19.40 71.03
C THR A 799 -56.38 -19.06 69.59
N ALA A 800 -57.60 -19.41 69.18
CA ALA A 800 -58.14 -19.09 67.87
C ALA A 800 -59.31 -18.11 68.03
N THR A 801 -59.19 -16.93 67.44
CA THR A 801 -60.23 -15.91 67.45
C THR A 801 -60.76 -15.70 66.04
N LEU A 802 -62.05 -15.98 65.86
CA LEU A 802 -62.81 -15.56 64.69
C LEU A 802 -63.19 -14.09 64.89
N TRP A 803 -62.91 -13.23 63.91
CA TRP A 803 -63.30 -11.83 63.90
C TRP A 803 -64.24 -11.52 62.73
N LEU A 804 -65.34 -10.85 63.05
CA LEU A 804 -66.22 -10.21 62.07
C LEU A 804 -66.04 -8.68 62.13
N PRO A 805 -66.04 -8.01 60.97
CA PRO A 805 -65.80 -6.58 60.90
C PRO A 805 -67.01 -5.79 61.43
N SER A 806 -66.80 -4.53 61.82
CA SER A 806 -67.81 -3.70 62.50
C SER A 806 -69.10 -3.52 61.71
N GLU A 807 -69.03 -3.55 60.38
CA GLU A 807 -70.16 -3.43 59.45
C GLU A 807 -71.15 -4.59 59.58
N ARG A 808 -70.70 -5.72 60.11
CA ARG A 808 -71.51 -6.92 60.35
C ARG A 808 -72.18 -6.92 61.72
N VAL A 809 -71.83 -5.97 62.60
CA VAL A 809 -72.34 -5.86 63.98
C VAL A 809 -73.46 -4.83 64.02
N LEU A 810 -74.66 -5.27 64.40
CA LEU A 810 -75.84 -4.40 64.49
C LEU A 810 -75.94 -3.77 65.89
N PRO A 811 -76.25 -2.47 66.00
CA PRO A 811 -76.39 -1.79 67.29
C PRO A 811 -77.57 -2.36 68.10
N ASP A 812 -77.37 -2.44 69.42
CA ASP A 812 -78.36 -2.99 70.35
C ASP A 812 -79.59 -2.06 70.43
N SER A 813 -80.77 -2.56 70.03
CA SER A 813 -81.99 -1.75 69.85
C SER A 813 -82.70 -1.42 71.17
N ALA A 814 -81.95 -1.07 72.21
CA ALA A 814 -82.44 -0.63 73.53
C ALA A 814 -81.95 0.79 73.92
N ARG A 815 -81.74 1.67 72.93
CA ARG A 815 -81.66 3.13 73.12
C ARG A 815 -82.29 3.88 71.94
N CYS A 816 -83.62 3.80 71.81
CA CYS A 816 -84.48 4.86 71.28
C CYS A 816 -85.93 4.54 71.66
N ALA A 817 -86.44 5.31 72.63
CA ALA A 817 -87.76 5.28 73.28
C ALA A 817 -88.05 4.11 74.22
#